data_AF-A0A7V6FEH8-F1
#
_entry.id   AF-A0A7V6FEH8-F1
#
_cell.length_a   1.000
_cell.length_b   1.000
_cell.length_c   1.000
_cell.angle_alpha   90.00
_cell.angle_beta   90.00
_cell.angle_gamma   90.00
#
_symmetry.space_group_name_H-M   'P 1'
#
loop_
_entity.id
_entity.type
_entity.pdbx_description
1 polymer ?
#
loop_
_entity_poly.entity_id
_entity_poly.type
_entity_poly.pdbx_seq_one_letter_code
_entity_poly.pdbx_strand_id
1 'polypeptide(L)'
;MRQLIRSAKSHGADAAGIAPFLGGSALVILKRYQLYENELGPGEVKTASAMLEDYHRVIGEILEKVRSEFNLSGRIYCDTHAYHDRDMARLAGLGFIGRNTCLIHPTLGSSVNIGWLSLEDVAPAAELVADGCGSCRRCEAACPVGALSDHRLDQTKCLSARTQSKRDEPTDLHGYVYGCDICQRACPYNRVAPYHAGFIFPADFLDRESNRTFHQRYGKRDFAWIGRSRLHRNTLWIRRVRMDKVHELGFLQEKIEELKDQGVYRKLPVMSSPSGARVTLNGRDNIVNLSSNNYLGFANHPEIKQAAIEATEKYGVGAGAVRTIIGNLDLHEELEQKLAEFKREEAVTVYQSGFNCNAGTIQAITEKGDLIISDELNHASIIDGVRLSRADKAVYKHADMADLERILQETDGKYKTRLIITDGVFSMDGDLAPLPQIVELAEKYSALTYVDDAHGSGVLGENGRGTVDHFGLHGRIDFIIGTLSKALGVIGGYVASKKVTQEWLSHRGRPILFSTSLTPASAGALIKAVELLSTDSQYTDKLWDNARYFKEKLGTLGFNTGHSETPITPVIIGEEAKTMEFSKALLDKGVFVSAIVFPTVPKGTGRLRCMVTAEHSKEDLDFAVEQFAAVGRDMGLID
;
A
#
# COMPACT_ATOMS: atom_id res chain seq x y z
N MET A 1 20.90 51.94 -46.39
CA MET A 1 20.50 51.58 -45.00
C MET A 1 18.99 51.59 -44.74
N ARG A 2 18.28 52.73 -44.75
CA ARG A 2 16.81 52.75 -44.50
C ARG A 2 15.98 51.88 -45.47
N GLN A 3 16.43 51.73 -46.71
CA GLN A 3 15.82 50.82 -47.69
C GLN A 3 16.04 49.34 -47.32
N LEU A 4 17.24 48.96 -46.87
CA LEU A 4 17.55 47.60 -46.40
C LEU A 4 16.67 47.19 -45.22
N ILE A 5 16.49 48.07 -44.24
CA ILE A 5 15.60 47.83 -43.08
C ILE A 5 14.15 47.59 -43.55
N ARG A 6 13.66 48.40 -44.50
CA ARG A 6 12.30 48.26 -45.03
C ARG A 6 12.13 46.95 -45.80
N SER A 7 13.12 46.58 -46.62
CA SER A 7 13.13 45.32 -47.38
C SER A 7 13.17 44.10 -46.44
N ALA A 8 14.01 44.11 -45.40
CA ALA A 8 14.04 43.04 -44.40
C ALA A 8 12.67 42.81 -43.75
N LYS A 9 11.97 43.90 -43.41
CA LYS A 9 10.61 43.82 -42.85
C LYS A 9 9.59 43.30 -43.85
N SER A 10 9.64 43.73 -45.11
CA SER A 10 8.74 43.19 -46.16
C SER A 10 8.97 41.71 -46.46
N HIS A 11 10.21 41.23 -46.28
CA HIS A 11 10.55 39.81 -46.43
C HIS A 11 10.26 38.97 -45.17
N GLY A 12 9.74 39.58 -44.11
CA GLY A 12 9.21 38.88 -42.95
C GLY A 12 10.00 39.03 -41.65
N ALA A 13 10.98 39.92 -41.56
CA ALA A 13 11.58 40.29 -40.28
C ALA A 13 10.60 41.13 -39.43
N ASP A 14 10.48 40.83 -38.14
CA ASP A 14 9.61 41.55 -37.21
C ASP A 14 10.27 42.86 -36.73
N ALA A 15 11.60 42.88 -36.63
CA ALA A 15 12.39 44.09 -36.46
C ALA A 15 13.69 44.02 -37.25
N ALA A 16 14.25 45.17 -37.60
CA ALA A 16 15.53 45.24 -38.31
C ALA A 16 16.24 46.57 -38.01
N GLY A 17 17.57 46.54 -37.93
CA GLY A 17 18.43 47.66 -37.57
C GLY A 17 19.82 47.52 -38.17
N ILE A 18 20.64 48.56 -38.06
CA ILE A 18 22.03 48.54 -38.55
C ILE A 18 22.97 48.66 -37.35
N ALA A 19 23.90 47.72 -37.23
CA ALA A 19 24.97 47.75 -36.23
C ALA A 19 26.33 48.03 -36.89
N PRO A 20 27.24 48.75 -36.21
CA PRO A 20 28.65 48.77 -36.63
C PRO A 20 29.26 47.37 -36.50
N PHE A 21 30.09 46.99 -37.46
CA PHE A 21 30.77 45.69 -37.53
C PHE A 21 32.20 45.88 -38.04
N LEU A 22 33.16 45.01 -37.67
CA LEU A 22 34.58 45.17 -38.03
C LEU A 22 34.77 45.50 -39.53
N GLY A 23 35.23 46.72 -39.81
CA GLY A 23 35.50 47.19 -41.17
C GLY A 23 34.27 47.58 -42.01
N GLY A 24 33.08 47.68 -41.41
CA GLY A 24 31.83 48.01 -42.12
C GLY A 24 30.62 48.10 -41.18
N SER A 25 29.48 47.55 -41.62
CA SER A 25 28.25 47.48 -40.83
C SER A 25 27.56 46.13 -40.98
N ALA A 26 26.49 45.89 -40.24
CA ALA A 26 25.64 44.73 -40.40
C ALA A 26 24.17 45.12 -40.38
N LEU A 27 23.38 44.60 -41.33
CA LEU A 27 21.93 44.59 -41.23
C LEU A 27 21.54 43.46 -40.29
N VAL A 28 21.02 43.80 -39.11
CA VAL A 28 20.56 42.85 -38.11
C VAL A 28 19.05 42.76 -38.16
N ILE A 29 18.51 41.54 -38.13
CA ILE A 29 17.07 41.28 -38.12
C ILE A 29 16.67 40.48 -36.88
N LEU A 30 15.45 40.70 -36.42
CA LEU A 30 14.78 39.88 -35.42
C LEU A 30 13.59 39.20 -36.09
N LYS A 31 13.45 37.89 -35.85
CA LYS A 31 12.25 37.13 -36.19
C LYS A 31 11.62 36.61 -34.91
N ARG A 32 10.39 37.02 -34.62
CA ARG A 32 9.67 36.59 -33.42
C ARG A 32 9.30 35.11 -33.53
N TYR A 33 9.43 34.41 -32.42
CA TYR A 33 8.90 33.08 -32.21
C TYR A 33 8.00 33.03 -30.97
N GLN A 34 7.33 31.90 -30.79
CA GLN A 34 6.37 31.69 -29.71
C GLN A 34 6.94 30.83 -28.59
N LEU A 35 6.55 31.14 -27.35
CA LEU A 35 6.89 30.36 -26.16
C LEU A 35 5.82 29.30 -25.90
N TYR A 36 6.16 28.24 -25.16
CA TYR A 36 5.24 27.11 -24.95
C TYR A 36 4.92 26.94 -23.47
N GLU A 37 3.66 26.59 -23.19
CA GLU A 37 3.23 26.17 -21.87
C GLU A 37 2.56 24.81 -21.99
N ASN A 38 3.32 23.77 -21.65
CA ASN A 38 2.83 22.40 -21.61
C ASN A 38 3.10 21.82 -20.23
N GLU A 39 2.04 21.37 -19.56
CA GLU A 39 2.13 20.44 -18.43
C GLU A 39 2.57 19.07 -18.96
N LEU A 40 3.56 18.46 -18.31
CA LEU A 40 4.03 17.12 -18.67
C LEU A 40 3.21 16.07 -17.93
N GLY A 41 2.66 15.12 -18.67
CA GLY A 41 2.09 13.90 -18.10
C GLY A 41 3.17 12.92 -17.60
N PRO A 42 2.76 11.90 -16.83
CA PRO A 42 3.66 10.83 -16.40
C PRO A 42 4.32 10.14 -17.61
N GLY A 43 5.65 10.01 -17.58
CA GLY A 43 6.39 9.35 -18.67
C GLY A 43 6.67 10.22 -19.91
N GLU A 44 6.29 11.49 -19.90
CA GLU A 44 6.49 12.39 -21.04
C GLU A 44 7.73 13.28 -20.93
N VAL A 45 8.23 13.72 -22.09
CA VAL A 45 9.35 14.66 -22.27
C VAL A 45 8.97 15.73 -23.31
N LYS A 46 9.63 16.90 -23.27
CA LYS A 46 9.31 18.04 -24.15
C LYS A 46 10.52 18.75 -24.75
N THR A 47 10.28 19.51 -25.81
CA THR A 47 11.23 20.47 -26.39
C THR A 47 10.79 21.91 -26.12
N ALA A 48 11.75 22.84 -26.01
CA ALA A 48 11.51 24.29 -25.89
C ALA A 48 11.62 25.04 -27.24
N SER A 49 11.18 24.40 -28.33
CA SER A 49 11.51 24.69 -29.73
C SER A 49 11.30 26.15 -30.20
N ALA A 50 12.34 26.85 -30.63
CA ALA A 50 12.29 28.28 -30.95
C ALA A 50 11.60 28.66 -32.29
N MET A 51 11.02 27.72 -33.04
CA MET A 51 10.07 27.85 -34.15
C MET A 51 9.82 26.41 -34.61
N LEU A 52 8.59 26.03 -34.97
CA LEU A 52 8.28 24.66 -35.41
C LEU A 52 9.10 24.19 -36.65
N GLU A 53 9.89 25.08 -37.23
CA GLU A 53 10.79 24.91 -38.37
C GLU A 53 12.21 25.40 -38.06
N ASP A 54 13.16 24.87 -38.84
CA ASP A 54 14.52 25.34 -39.11
C ASP A 54 14.78 26.86 -39.03
N TYR A 55 14.98 27.50 -37.87
CA TYR A 55 15.14 28.97 -37.82
C TYR A 55 16.36 29.48 -38.60
N HIS A 56 17.43 28.69 -38.75
CA HIS A 56 18.58 29.08 -39.59
C HIS A 56 18.15 29.26 -41.05
N ARG A 57 17.22 28.42 -41.53
CA ARG A 57 16.67 28.53 -42.89
C ARG A 57 15.76 29.73 -43.02
N VAL A 58 14.86 29.95 -42.08
CA VAL A 58 13.91 31.08 -42.11
C VAL A 58 14.66 32.41 -42.09
N ILE A 59 15.60 32.59 -41.18
CA ILE A 59 16.44 33.79 -41.10
C ILE A 59 17.32 33.94 -42.35
N GLY A 60 17.92 32.84 -42.80
CA GLY A 60 18.76 32.80 -44.01
C GLY A 60 18.00 33.26 -45.26
N GLU A 61 16.78 32.76 -45.47
CA GLU A 61 15.94 33.14 -46.61
C GLU A 61 15.54 34.62 -46.60
N ILE A 62 15.23 35.18 -45.42
CA ILE A 62 14.90 36.62 -45.29
C ILE A 62 16.12 37.45 -45.72
N LEU A 63 17.29 37.15 -45.16
CA LEU A 63 18.51 37.91 -45.43
C LEU A 63 19.01 37.70 -46.86
N GLU A 64 18.82 36.52 -47.45
CA GLU A 64 19.19 36.22 -48.83
C GLU A 64 18.35 37.00 -49.84
N LYS A 65 17.04 37.16 -49.56
CA LYS A 65 16.15 37.99 -50.37
C LYS A 65 16.61 39.45 -50.36
N VAL A 66 16.94 40.00 -49.19
CA VAL A 66 17.48 41.36 -49.08
C VAL A 66 18.84 41.48 -49.79
N ARG A 67 19.72 40.49 -49.61
CA ARG A 67 21.05 40.45 -50.25
C ARG A 67 20.92 40.49 -51.77
N SER A 68 20.01 39.68 -52.32
CA SER A 68 19.75 39.57 -53.75
C SER A 68 19.08 40.84 -54.32
N GLU A 69 18.09 41.39 -53.62
CA GLU A 69 17.34 42.59 -54.04
C GLU A 69 18.27 43.81 -54.22
N PHE A 70 19.30 43.93 -53.38
CA PHE A 70 20.24 45.05 -53.39
C PHE A 70 21.63 44.67 -53.95
N ASN A 71 21.79 43.47 -54.51
CA ASN A 71 23.04 42.95 -55.07
C ASN A 71 24.26 43.11 -54.12
N LEU A 72 24.09 42.71 -52.85
CA LEU A 72 25.09 42.87 -51.80
C LEU A 72 26.06 41.67 -51.76
N SER A 73 27.36 41.93 -51.55
CA SER A 73 28.44 40.93 -51.43
C SER A 73 28.53 40.27 -50.04
N GLY A 74 27.70 40.70 -49.10
CA GLY A 74 27.75 40.33 -47.68
C GLY A 74 27.53 38.86 -47.35
N ARG A 75 28.07 38.43 -46.20
CA ARG A 75 27.82 37.11 -45.60
C ARG A 75 26.66 37.18 -44.61
N ILE A 76 25.84 36.14 -44.61
CA ILE A 76 24.72 35.95 -43.69
C ILE A 76 25.19 35.14 -42.49
N TYR A 77 24.77 35.56 -41.30
CA TYR A 77 25.11 34.96 -40.02
C TYR A 77 23.85 34.72 -39.19
N CYS A 78 23.80 33.56 -38.56
CA CYS A 78 22.77 33.11 -37.62
C CYS A 78 23.42 31.98 -36.81
N ASP A 79 23.73 32.21 -35.54
CA ASP A 79 24.40 31.26 -34.61
C ASP A 79 25.67 30.57 -35.17
N THR A 80 26.36 31.21 -36.12
CA THR A 80 27.43 30.59 -36.93
C THR A 80 28.77 31.33 -36.88
N HIS A 81 28.99 32.23 -35.90
CA HIS A 81 30.16 33.09 -35.86
C HIS A 81 30.72 33.36 -34.45
N ALA A 82 31.91 34.01 -34.39
CA ALA A 82 32.60 34.35 -33.15
C ALA A 82 31.93 35.51 -32.37
N TYR A 83 31.10 36.31 -33.04
CA TYR A 83 30.31 37.37 -32.41
C TYR A 83 28.98 36.82 -31.93
N HIS A 84 28.55 37.21 -30.73
CA HIS A 84 27.24 36.84 -30.23
C HIS A 84 26.15 37.68 -30.90
N ASP A 85 25.17 37.02 -31.53
CA ASP A 85 24.11 37.69 -32.28
C ASP A 85 23.29 38.68 -31.43
N ARG A 86 23.11 38.38 -30.14
CA ARG A 86 22.47 39.30 -29.17
C ARG A 86 23.20 40.64 -29.03
N ASP A 87 24.53 40.64 -29.10
CA ASP A 87 25.33 41.86 -29.01
C ASP A 87 25.21 42.67 -30.29
N MET A 88 25.19 42.01 -31.46
CA MET A 88 24.90 42.67 -32.74
C MET A 88 23.52 43.31 -32.74
N ALA A 89 22.49 42.63 -32.24
CA ALA A 89 21.15 43.20 -32.15
C ALA A 89 21.05 44.37 -31.15
N ARG A 90 21.78 44.31 -30.03
CA ARG A 90 21.90 45.45 -29.10
C ARG A 90 22.56 46.65 -29.79
N LEU A 91 23.68 46.43 -30.48
CA LEU A 91 24.40 47.48 -31.23
C LEU A 91 23.59 48.04 -32.40
N ALA A 92 22.62 47.28 -32.92
CA ALA A 92 21.66 47.75 -33.92
C ALA A 92 20.51 48.57 -33.34
N GLY A 93 20.48 48.79 -32.02
CA GLY A 93 19.41 49.52 -31.34
C GLY A 93 18.10 48.74 -31.23
N LEU A 94 18.14 47.40 -31.35
CA LEU A 94 16.93 46.57 -31.39
C LEU A 94 16.47 46.09 -30.01
N GLY A 95 17.26 46.31 -28.96
CA GLY A 95 16.92 45.90 -27.61
C GLY A 95 18.10 46.01 -26.65
N PHE A 96 17.89 45.54 -25.42
CA PHE A 96 18.91 45.47 -24.37
C PHE A 96 19.15 44.00 -23.95
N ILE A 97 20.27 43.70 -23.30
CA ILE A 97 20.55 42.35 -22.78
C ILE A 97 19.94 42.21 -21.39
N GLY A 98 18.94 41.34 -21.27
CA GLY A 98 18.27 41.10 -20.00
C GLY A 98 19.10 40.31 -19.00
N ARG A 99 18.61 40.21 -17.76
CA ARG A 99 19.21 39.31 -16.74
C ARG A 99 19.12 37.83 -17.09
N ASN A 100 18.18 37.44 -17.97
CA ASN A 100 18.15 36.11 -18.57
C ASN A 100 19.21 35.91 -19.66
N THR A 101 20.02 36.94 -19.94
CA THR A 101 21.08 37.01 -20.95
C THR A 101 20.59 36.95 -22.41
N CYS A 102 19.28 36.98 -22.64
CA CYS A 102 18.69 37.13 -23.97
C CYS A 102 18.63 38.62 -24.36
N LEU A 103 18.56 38.89 -25.67
CA LEU A 103 18.10 40.19 -26.14
C LEU A 103 16.61 40.36 -25.76
N ILE A 104 16.25 41.50 -25.18
CA ILE A 104 14.87 41.90 -24.93
C ILE A 104 14.56 43.11 -25.79
N HIS A 105 13.71 42.92 -26.80
CA HIS A 105 13.13 44.01 -27.57
C HIS A 105 11.94 44.59 -26.78
N PRO A 106 11.78 45.92 -26.67
CA PRO A 106 10.72 46.55 -25.85
C PRO A 106 9.30 46.04 -26.14
N THR A 107 8.98 45.82 -27.43
CA THR A 107 7.67 45.30 -27.88
C THR A 107 7.63 43.79 -28.14
N LEU A 108 8.65 43.21 -28.76
CA LEU A 108 8.64 41.78 -29.14
C LEU A 108 9.02 40.84 -28.00
N GLY A 109 9.64 41.37 -26.94
CA GLY A 109 10.18 40.60 -25.83
C GLY A 109 11.50 39.91 -26.19
N SER A 110 11.80 38.80 -25.53
CA SER A 110 13.00 37.97 -25.77
C SER A 110 12.74 36.71 -26.60
N SER A 111 11.51 36.45 -27.02
CA SER A 111 11.18 35.35 -27.92
C SER A 111 11.47 35.72 -29.38
N VAL A 112 12.73 36.04 -29.68
CA VAL A 112 13.20 36.41 -31.02
C VAL A 112 14.43 35.60 -31.41
N ASN A 113 14.48 35.15 -32.66
CA ASN A 113 15.68 34.65 -33.31
C ASN A 113 16.38 35.83 -33.99
N ILE A 114 17.71 35.78 -34.04
CA ILE A 114 18.54 36.88 -34.52
C ILE A 114 19.36 36.38 -35.71
N GLY A 115 19.47 37.21 -36.74
CA GLY A 115 20.43 37.00 -37.80
C GLY A 115 20.91 38.32 -38.36
N TRP A 116 22.04 38.30 -39.07
CA TRP A 116 22.58 39.51 -39.64
C TRP A 116 23.35 39.28 -40.94
N LEU A 117 23.33 40.28 -41.81
CA LEU A 117 24.05 40.35 -43.09
C LEU A 117 25.14 41.40 -42.99
N SER A 118 26.42 41.02 -43.20
CA SER A 118 27.52 41.98 -43.22
C SER A 118 27.45 42.91 -44.43
N LEU A 119 27.82 44.17 -44.26
CA LEU A 119 27.81 45.23 -45.26
C LEU A 119 29.19 45.89 -45.31
N GLU A 120 29.62 46.29 -46.50
CA GLU A 120 30.89 46.99 -46.72
C GLU A 120 30.83 48.46 -46.25
N ASP A 121 29.64 49.07 -46.29
CA ASP A 121 29.46 50.46 -45.86
C ASP A 121 29.58 50.63 -44.34
N VAL A 122 30.20 51.73 -43.90
CA VAL A 122 30.27 52.12 -42.49
C VAL A 122 29.06 52.99 -42.12
N ALA A 123 28.29 52.54 -41.13
CA ALA A 123 27.16 53.23 -40.56
C ALA A 123 27.53 53.85 -39.20
N PRO A 124 26.92 54.98 -38.82
CA PRO A 124 27.00 55.44 -37.45
C PRO A 124 26.34 54.43 -36.50
N ALA A 125 26.85 54.35 -35.27
CA ALA A 125 26.26 53.49 -34.24
C ALA A 125 24.80 53.89 -33.98
N ALA A 126 23.93 52.88 -33.80
CA ALA A 126 22.56 53.12 -33.40
C ALA A 126 22.49 53.62 -31.95
N GLU A 127 21.43 54.36 -31.62
CA GLU A 127 21.10 54.67 -30.23
C GLU A 127 20.78 53.38 -29.48
N LEU A 128 21.42 53.17 -28.33
CA LEU A 128 21.26 51.96 -27.55
C LEU A 128 19.98 52.02 -26.72
N VAL A 129 19.23 50.92 -26.71
CA VAL A 129 18.07 50.78 -25.83
C VAL A 129 18.57 50.62 -24.38
N ALA A 130 18.06 51.44 -23.48
CA ALA A 130 18.39 51.38 -22.05
C ALA A 130 17.96 50.05 -21.42
N ASP A 131 18.65 49.63 -20.35
CA ASP A 131 18.30 48.41 -19.63
C ASP A 131 16.93 48.54 -18.96
N GLY A 132 15.99 47.69 -19.39
CA GLY A 132 14.64 47.60 -18.85
C GLY A 132 14.48 46.61 -17.68
N CYS A 133 15.54 45.90 -17.25
CA CYS A 133 15.44 44.97 -16.12
C CYS A 133 15.35 45.70 -14.77
N GLY A 134 16.15 46.76 -14.58
CA GLY A 134 16.29 47.42 -13.28
C GLY A 134 16.56 46.41 -12.14
N SER A 135 15.69 46.42 -11.13
CA SER A 135 15.74 45.51 -9.97
C SER A 135 15.01 44.17 -10.17
N CYS A 136 14.36 43.93 -11.31
CA CYS A 136 13.63 42.69 -11.58
C CYS A 136 14.57 41.46 -11.59
N ARG A 137 14.22 40.39 -10.85
CA ARG A 137 15.01 39.12 -10.81
C ARG A 137 14.20 37.87 -11.15
N ARG A 138 13.06 38.02 -11.82
CA ARG A 138 12.10 36.92 -12.04
C ARG A 138 12.67 35.73 -12.80
N CYS A 139 13.52 35.99 -13.80
CA CYS A 139 14.16 34.93 -14.58
C CYS A 139 15.22 34.15 -13.79
N GLU A 140 15.94 34.82 -12.89
CA GLU A 140 16.91 34.20 -11.97
C GLU A 140 16.17 33.28 -10.99
N ALA A 141 15.11 33.79 -10.36
CA ALA A 141 14.28 33.04 -9.42
C ALA A 141 13.57 31.83 -10.05
N ALA A 142 13.17 31.93 -11.33
CA ALA A 142 12.49 30.85 -12.03
C ALA A 142 13.44 29.74 -12.53
N CYS A 143 14.75 29.95 -12.56
CA CYS A 143 15.69 28.98 -13.11
C CYS A 143 15.83 27.78 -12.16
N PRO A 144 15.41 26.56 -12.55
CA PRO A 144 15.39 25.41 -11.64
C PRO A 144 16.79 24.93 -11.22
N VAL A 145 17.80 25.32 -11.99
CA VAL A 145 19.20 24.92 -11.82
C VAL A 145 20.11 26.08 -11.42
N GLY A 146 19.54 27.27 -11.14
CA GLY A 146 20.30 28.45 -10.70
C GLY A 146 21.41 28.88 -11.66
N ALA A 147 21.18 28.78 -12.98
CA ALA A 147 22.19 29.09 -14.00
C ALA A 147 22.34 30.59 -14.30
N LEU A 148 21.48 31.44 -13.75
CA LEU A 148 21.45 32.88 -14.03
C LEU A 148 21.81 33.67 -12.78
N SER A 149 22.73 34.62 -12.92
CA SER A 149 23.08 35.56 -11.85
C SER A 149 23.63 36.85 -12.43
N ASP A 150 22.96 37.97 -12.20
CA ASP A 150 23.43 39.32 -12.51
C ASP A 150 23.94 39.49 -13.96
N HIS A 151 23.05 39.27 -14.93
CA HIS A 151 23.35 39.31 -16.37
C HIS A 151 24.41 38.29 -16.83
N ARG A 152 24.73 37.28 -16.01
CA ARG A 152 25.62 36.18 -16.38
C ARG A 152 24.86 34.86 -16.44
N LEU A 153 25.30 34.01 -17.36
CA LEU A 153 24.80 32.66 -17.57
C LEU A 153 25.93 31.66 -17.31
N ASP A 154 25.73 30.75 -16.37
CA ASP A 154 26.56 29.57 -16.18
C ASP A 154 26.10 28.47 -17.16
N GLN A 155 26.84 28.33 -18.27
CA GLN A 155 26.55 27.32 -19.29
C GLN A 155 26.70 25.88 -18.78
N THR A 156 27.46 25.66 -17.70
CA THR A 156 27.62 24.32 -17.13
C THR A 156 26.37 23.85 -16.39
N LYS A 157 25.51 24.79 -15.98
CA LYS A 157 24.24 24.51 -15.31
C LYS A 157 23.03 24.68 -16.22
N CYS A 158 23.07 25.64 -17.15
CA CYS A 158 21.94 25.99 -18.00
C CYS A 158 21.34 24.79 -18.75
N LEU A 159 20.06 24.49 -18.50
CA LEU A 159 19.36 23.37 -19.16
C LEU A 159 19.40 23.46 -20.69
N SER A 160 19.23 24.65 -21.26
CA SER A 160 19.31 24.85 -22.72
C SER A 160 20.70 24.50 -23.26
N ALA A 161 21.76 24.92 -22.57
CA ALA A 161 23.14 24.58 -22.95
C ALA A 161 23.44 23.08 -22.77
N ARG A 162 22.96 22.48 -21.67
CA ARG A 162 23.19 21.06 -21.36
C ARG A 162 22.51 20.13 -22.34
N THR A 163 21.26 20.42 -22.73
CA THR A 163 20.53 19.61 -23.72
C THR A 163 21.19 19.62 -25.10
N GLN A 164 21.91 20.69 -25.47
CA GLN A 164 22.60 20.83 -26.75
C GLN A 164 24.08 20.38 -26.72
N SER A 165 24.66 20.30 -25.52
CA SER A 165 26.07 19.98 -25.31
C SER A 165 26.45 18.59 -25.83
N LYS A 166 27.68 18.45 -26.32
CA LYS A 166 28.32 17.16 -26.63
C LYS A 166 28.86 16.43 -25.41
N ARG A 167 28.95 17.10 -24.25
CA ARG A 167 29.42 16.48 -23.00
C ARG A 167 28.46 15.38 -22.54
N ASP A 168 29.00 14.29 -22.03
CA ASP A 168 28.23 13.12 -21.62
C ASP A 168 28.29 12.94 -20.09
N GLU A 169 27.44 13.69 -19.39
CA GLU A 169 27.39 13.75 -17.93
C GLU A 169 25.93 13.75 -17.46
N PRO A 170 25.51 12.81 -16.59
CA PRO A 170 24.14 12.76 -16.08
C PRO A 170 23.72 14.09 -15.44
N THR A 171 22.53 14.59 -15.78
CA THR A 171 21.96 15.84 -15.22
C THR A 171 20.45 15.74 -15.21
N ASP A 172 19.79 16.27 -14.18
CA ASP A 172 18.33 16.43 -14.20
C ASP A 172 17.96 17.49 -15.25
N LEU A 173 17.37 17.04 -16.35
CA LEU A 173 16.95 17.91 -17.45
C LEU A 173 15.50 18.42 -17.26
N HIS A 174 14.84 18.12 -16.13
CA HIS A 174 13.48 18.57 -15.82
C HIS A 174 12.46 18.29 -16.95
N GLY A 175 12.62 17.14 -17.63
CA GLY A 175 11.77 16.73 -18.75
C GLY A 175 12.06 17.43 -20.09
N TYR A 176 13.04 18.33 -20.17
CA TYR A 176 13.46 18.97 -21.42
C TYR A 176 14.48 18.10 -22.17
N VAL A 177 14.08 17.54 -23.31
CA VAL A 177 15.01 16.82 -24.20
C VAL A 177 15.78 17.75 -25.14
N TYR A 178 15.28 18.98 -25.34
CA TYR A 178 15.96 20.03 -26.11
C TYR A 178 15.53 21.43 -25.63
N GLY A 179 16.51 22.30 -25.42
CA GLY A 179 16.31 23.69 -25.05
C GLY A 179 15.74 23.89 -23.64
N CYS A 180 15.53 25.13 -23.26
CA CYS A 180 14.79 25.53 -22.06
C CYS A 180 14.35 26.99 -22.20
N ASP A 181 13.10 27.30 -21.89
CA ASP A 181 12.46 28.60 -22.07
C ASP A 181 11.96 29.24 -20.77
N ILE A 182 12.20 28.59 -19.61
CA ILE A 182 11.67 29.00 -18.30
C ILE A 182 12.02 30.46 -17.96
N CYS A 183 13.27 30.86 -18.17
CA CYS A 183 13.73 32.23 -17.87
C CYS A 183 13.14 33.28 -18.82
N GLN A 184 12.75 32.89 -20.03
CA GLN A 184 12.04 33.76 -20.96
C GLN A 184 10.56 33.84 -20.59
N ARG A 185 9.90 32.73 -20.23
CA ARG A 185 8.50 32.73 -19.76
C ARG A 185 8.29 33.57 -18.50
N ALA A 186 9.25 33.56 -17.58
CA ALA A 186 9.21 34.41 -16.38
C ALA A 186 9.41 35.91 -16.66
N CYS A 187 9.88 36.29 -17.86
CA CYS A 187 10.18 37.67 -18.21
C CYS A 187 8.89 38.48 -18.46
N PRO A 188 8.69 39.63 -17.79
CA PRO A 188 7.50 40.47 -17.98
C PRO A 188 7.29 40.95 -19.42
N TYR A 189 8.38 41.17 -20.17
CA TYR A 189 8.33 41.61 -21.57
C TYR A 189 7.76 40.54 -22.54
N ASN A 190 7.59 39.28 -22.10
CA ASN A 190 7.04 38.20 -22.91
C ASN A 190 5.55 37.93 -22.67
N ARG A 191 4.87 38.69 -21.78
CA ARG A 191 3.45 38.47 -21.41
C ARG A 191 2.44 38.60 -22.57
N VAL A 192 2.86 39.06 -23.75
CA VAL A 192 2.01 39.35 -24.92
C VAL A 192 2.26 38.37 -26.09
N ALA A 193 2.95 37.25 -25.86
CA ALA A 193 3.16 36.21 -26.88
C ALA A 193 2.04 35.14 -26.81
N PRO A 194 1.42 34.75 -27.94
CA PRO A 194 0.53 33.59 -27.96
C PRO A 194 1.34 32.33 -27.60
N TYR A 195 0.74 31.45 -26.80
CA TYR A 195 1.28 30.13 -26.49
C TYR A 195 0.72 29.09 -27.49
N HIS A 196 1.57 28.27 -28.08
CA HIS A 196 1.16 27.09 -28.86
C HIS A 196 1.53 25.80 -28.10
N ALA A 197 1.01 24.65 -28.57
CA ALA A 197 1.38 23.35 -28.05
C ALA A 197 2.80 22.97 -28.55
N GLY A 198 3.76 22.88 -27.63
CA GLY A 198 5.10 22.38 -27.93
C GLY A 198 5.10 20.87 -28.22
N PHE A 199 6.22 20.32 -28.71
CA PHE A 199 6.33 18.87 -28.92
C PHE A 199 6.49 18.16 -27.58
N ILE A 200 5.53 17.31 -27.25
CA ILE A 200 5.58 16.34 -26.16
C ILE A 200 5.76 14.96 -26.78
N PHE A 201 6.68 14.18 -26.22
CA PHE A 201 6.94 12.81 -26.64
C PHE A 201 6.88 11.88 -25.43
N PRO A 202 6.52 10.61 -25.63
CA PRO A 202 6.87 9.55 -24.70
C PRO A 202 8.38 9.53 -24.46
N ALA A 203 8.84 9.28 -23.23
CA ALA A 203 10.27 9.31 -22.89
C ALA A 203 11.11 8.25 -23.64
N ASP A 204 10.50 7.28 -24.29
CA ASP A 204 11.14 6.19 -25.05
C ASP A 204 11.05 6.37 -26.57
N PHE A 205 10.54 7.52 -27.07
CA PHE A 205 10.23 7.72 -28.50
C PHE A 205 11.41 7.51 -29.47
N LEU A 206 12.65 7.56 -28.98
CA LEU A 206 13.88 7.38 -29.77
C LEU A 206 14.53 5.99 -29.64
N ASP A 207 14.06 5.12 -28.73
CA ASP A 207 14.69 3.84 -28.40
C ASP A 207 14.80 2.91 -29.62
N ARG A 208 13.78 2.93 -30.48
CA ARG A 208 13.68 2.07 -31.67
C ARG A 208 13.70 2.84 -32.98
N GLU A 209 13.96 4.14 -32.94
CA GLU A 209 13.97 4.97 -34.14
C GLU A 209 15.36 4.96 -34.80
N SER A 210 15.43 4.74 -36.11
CA SER A 210 16.72 4.81 -36.83
C SER A 210 17.11 6.27 -37.15
N ASN A 211 18.40 6.54 -37.37
CA ASN A 211 18.85 7.87 -37.84
C ASN A 211 18.13 8.30 -39.12
N ARG A 212 17.88 7.38 -40.07
CA ARG A 212 17.17 7.68 -41.32
C ARG A 212 15.72 8.10 -41.05
N THR A 213 15.02 7.35 -40.21
CA THR A 213 13.62 7.62 -39.83
C THR A 213 13.50 8.94 -39.08
N PHE A 214 14.42 9.22 -38.16
CA PHE A 214 14.49 10.48 -37.43
C PHE A 214 14.63 11.67 -38.38
N HIS A 215 15.55 11.63 -39.35
CA HIS A 215 15.72 12.72 -40.32
C HIS A 215 14.50 12.91 -41.22
N GLN A 216 13.83 11.83 -41.62
CA GLN A 216 12.60 11.92 -42.42
C GLN A 216 11.45 12.60 -41.66
N ARG A 217 11.29 12.31 -40.37
CA ARG A 217 10.19 12.84 -39.55
C ARG A 217 10.48 14.22 -38.98
N TYR A 218 11.71 14.44 -38.51
CA TYR A 218 12.07 15.60 -37.71
C TYR A 218 13.12 16.49 -38.36
N GLY A 219 13.74 16.12 -39.49
CA GLY A 219 14.88 16.86 -40.08
C GLY A 219 14.61 18.30 -40.53
N LYS A 220 13.35 18.75 -40.52
CA LYS A 220 12.97 20.17 -40.74
C LYS A 220 12.66 20.94 -39.45
N ARG A 221 12.70 20.28 -38.29
CA ARG A 221 12.42 20.86 -36.97
C ARG A 221 13.69 21.46 -36.37
N ASP A 222 13.54 22.51 -35.58
CA ASP A 222 14.63 23.20 -34.90
C ASP A 222 15.42 22.27 -33.97
N PHE A 223 14.78 21.37 -33.20
CA PHE A 223 15.54 20.51 -32.29
C PHE A 223 16.35 19.43 -33.03
N ALA A 224 16.12 19.23 -34.33
CA ALA A 224 16.74 18.14 -35.08
C ALA A 224 18.19 18.42 -35.51
N TRP A 225 18.65 19.67 -35.52
CA TRP A 225 20.04 19.99 -35.88
C TRP A 225 21.04 19.44 -34.87
N ILE A 226 20.66 19.28 -33.59
CA ILE A 226 21.49 18.58 -32.61
C ILE A 226 21.52 17.07 -32.86
N GLY A 227 20.72 16.52 -33.76
CA GLY A 227 20.77 15.12 -34.15
C GLY A 227 20.22 14.14 -33.11
N ARG A 228 19.82 12.96 -33.60
CA ARG A 228 19.16 11.91 -32.80
C ARG A 228 19.93 11.51 -31.56
N SER A 229 21.23 11.26 -31.67
CA SER A 229 22.01 10.68 -30.57
C SER A 229 22.01 11.55 -29.32
N ARG A 230 22.05 12.88 -29.46
CA ARG A 230 21.99 13.80 -28.31
C ARG A 230 20.60 13.83 -27.68
N LEU A 231 19.54 13.84 -28.49
CA LEU A 231 18.18 13.75 -27.99
C LEU A 231 17.93 12.43 -27.26
N HIS A 232 18.41 11.31 -27.80
CA HIS A 232 18.28 9.99 -27.17
C HIS A 232 19.03 9.93 -25.84
N ARG A 233 20.28 10.42 -25.79
CA ARG A 233 21.01 10.58 -24.52
C ARG A 233 20.21 11.36 -23.48
N ASN A 234 19.62 12.49 -23.86
CA ASN A 234 18.81 13.31 -22.96
C ASN A 234 17.57 12.54 -22.44
N THR A 235 16.89 11.76 -23.30
CA THR A 235 15.78 10.90 -22.88
C THR A 235 16.21 9.85 -21.85
N LEU A 236 17.39 9.25 -22.02
CA LEU A 236 17.93 8.25 -21.09
C LEU A 236 18.26 8.85 -19.73
N TRP A 237 18.85 10.05 -19.68
CA TRP A 237 19.13 10.75 -18.43
C TRP A 237 17.85 11.09 -17.67
N ILE A 238 16.84 11.62 -18.36
CA ILE A 238 15.54 11.94 -17.75
C ILE A 238 14.89 10.68 -17.17
N ARG A 239 14.94 9.55 -17.89
CA ARG A 239 14.42 8.27 -17.42
C ARG A 239 15.17 7.75 -16.20
N ARG A 240 16.51 7.82 -16.22
CA ARG A 240 17.35 7.39 -15.09
C ARG A 240 17.04 8.17 -13.81
N VAL A 241 17.00 9.50 -13.88
CA VAL A 241 16.67 10.37 -12.74
C VAL A 241 15.23 10.16 -12.25
N ARG A 242 14.30 9.81 -13.15
CA ARG A 242 12.92 9.45 -12.77
C ARG A 242 12.82 8.06 -12.14
N MET A 243 13.63 7.08 -12.57
CA MET A 243 13.66 5.73 -12.01
C MET A 243 14.23 5.69 -10.59
N ASP A 244 15.22 6.55 -10.28
CA ASP A 244 15.78 6.67 -8.92
C ASP A 244 14.76 7.18 -7.87
N LYS A 245 13.52 7.49 -8.26
CA LYS A 245 12.42 7.93 -7.37
C LYS A 245 11.31 6.89 -7.18
N VAL A 246 11.42 5.69 -7.75
CA VAL A 246 10.48 4.59 -7.53
C VAL A 246 11.06 3.64 -6.47
N HIS A 247 10.35 3.48 -5.36
CA HIS A 247 10.76 2.57 -4.30
C HIS A 247 10.47 1.12 -4.72
N GLU A 248 11.50 0.36 -5.11
CA GLU A 248 11.41 -1.07 -5.48
C GLU A 248 11.09 -2.02 -4.30
N LEU A 249 10.81 -1.47 -3.11
CA LEU A 249 10.53 -2.21 -1.88
C LEU A 249 11.59 -3.28 -1.55
N GLY A 250 12.86 -3.05 -1.90
CA GLY A 250 13.96 -4.02 -1.72
C GLY A 250 14.09 -4.58 -0.31
N PHE A 251 13.85 -3.76 0.72
CA PHE A 251 13.84 -4.21 2.13
C PHE A 251 12.79 -5.29 2.43
N LEU A 252 11.68 -5.36 1.68
CA LEU A 252 10.71 -6.46 1.80
C LEU A 252 11.20 -7.72 1.10
N GLN A 253 11.92 -7.59 -0.01
CA GLN A 253 12.52 -8.72 -0.71
C GLN A 253 13.58 -9.40 0.18
N GLU A 254 14.43 -8.61 0.84
CA GLU A 254 15.40 -9.09 1.84
C GLU A 254 14.71 -9.88 2.97
N LYS A 255 13.65 -9.31 3.56
CA LYS A 255 12.86 -10.00 4.60
C LYS A 255 12.20 -11.29 4.12
N ILE A 256 11.76 -11.36 2.87
CA ILE A 256 11.19 -12.59 2.29
C ILE A 256 12.28 -13.64 2.12
N GLU A 257 13.49 -13.25 1.71
CA GLU A 257 14.62 -14.17 1.59
C GLU A 257 15.06 -14.70 2.97
N GLU A 258 15.09 -13.84 3.99
CA GLU A 258 15.33 -14.27 5.38
C GLU A 258 14.35 -15.36 5.84
N LEU A 259 13.06 -15.26 5.49
CA LEU A 259 12.06 -16.30 5.81
C LEU A 259 12.36 -17.62 5.07
N LYS A 260 12.89 -17.57 3.85
CA LYS A 260 13.26 -18.77 3.08
C LYS A 260 14.50 -19.43 3.67
N ASP A 261 15.53 -18.63 3.99
CA ASP A 261 16.77 -19.11 4.60
C ASP A 261 16.52 -19.76 5.97
N GLN A 262 15.56 -19.23 6.74
CA GLN A 262 15.12 -19.80 8.00
C GLN A 262 14.23 -21.05 7.85
N GLY A 263 13.84 -21.42 6.63
CA GLY A 263 12.96 -22.58 6.38
C GLY A 263 11.50 -22.39 6.81
N VAL A 264 11.08 -21.16 7.15
CA VAL A 264 9.72 -20.84 7.63
C VAL A 264 8.85 -20.16 6.57
N TYR A 265 9.41 -19.89 5.38
CA TYR A 265 8.64 -19.37 4.25
C TYR A 265 7.56 -20.37 3.82
N ARG A 266 6.32 -19.89 3.73
CA ARG A 266 5.16 -20.69 3.32
C ARG A 266 4.37 -20.00 2.22
N LYS A 267 3.90 -20.80 1.26
CA LYS A 267 2.82 -20.39 0.37
C LYS A 267 1.49 -20.74 1.02
N LEU A 268 0.49 -19.86 0.88
CA LEU A 268 -0.84 -20.13 1.40
C LEU A 268 -1.43 -21.36 0.67
N PRO A 269 -1.96 -22.36 1.40
CA PRO A 269 -2.61 -23.49 0.77
C PRO A 269 -3.93 -23.05 0.11
N VAL A 270 -4.24 -23.61 -1.06
CA VAL A 270 -5.45 -23.29 -1.82
C VAL A 270 -6.42 -24.45 -1.72
N MET A 271 -7.52 -24.25 -1.01
CA MET A 271 -8.60 -25.23 -0.91
C MET A 271 -9.65 -24.96 -1.99
N SER A 272 -10.04 -25.99 -2.75
CA SER A 272 -11.01 -25.89 -3.85
C SER A 272 -12.26 -26.77 -3.67
N SER A 273 -12.47 -27.27 -2.46
CA SER A 273 -13.71 -27.92 -2.00
C SER A 273 -14.32 -27.13 -0.83
N PRO A 274 -15.56 -27.43 -0.40
CA PRO A 274 -16.05 -26.97 0.89
C PRO A 274 -15.12 -27.40 2.04
N SER A 275 -15.17 -26.66 3.16
CA SER A 275 -14.45 -27.07 4.38
C SER A 275 -15.15 -28.29 5.00
N GLY A 276 -14.37 -29.31 5.33
CA GLY A 276 -14.85 -30.51 6.02
C GLY A 276 -13.69 -31.42 6.43
N ALA A 277 -14.03 -32.63 6.88
CA ALA A 277 -13.07 -33.68 7.28
C ALA A 277 -12.11 -34.11 6.16
N ARG A 278 -12.58 -34.05 4.90
CA ARG A 278 -11.76 -34.26 3.70
C ARG A 278 -11.93 -33.13 2.72
N VAL A 279 -10.83 -32.73 2.07
CA VAL A 279 -10.81 -31.55 1.18
C VAL A 279 -9.98 -31.79 -0.09
N THR A 280 -10.22 -30.97 -1.10
CA THR A 280 -9.30 -30.78 -2.23
C THR A 280 -8.36 -29.63 -1.90
N LEU A 281 -7.06 -29.91 -1.78
CA LEU A 281 -6.03 -28.95 -1.37
C LEU A 281 -4.88 -28.92 -2.39
N ASN A 282 -4.53 -27.73 -2.87
CA ASN A 282 -3.46 -27.54 -3.87
C ASN A 282 -3.64 -28.42 -5.12
N GLY A 283 -4.89 -28.62 -5.55
CA GLY A 283 -5.25 -29.49 -6.68
C GLY A 283 -5.16 -30.99 -6.41
N ARG A 284 -4.90 -31.42 -5.16
CA ARG A 284 -4.94 -32.83 -4.74
C ARG A 284 -6.27 -33.11 -4.05
N ASP A 285 -7.00 -34.11 -4.52
CA ASP A 285 -8.28 -34.51 -3.93
C ASP A 285 -8.10 -35.41 -2.70
N ASN A 286 -9.17 -35.51 -1.90
CA ASN A 286 -9.32 -36.52 -0.85
C ASN A 286 -8.29 -36.43 0.30
N ILE A 287 -7.83 -35.22 0.64
CA ILE A 287 -6.88 -34.96 1.71
C ILE A 287 -7.63 -34.89 3.05
N VAL A 288 -7.21 -35.69 4.05
CA VAL A 288 -7.74 -35.60 5.42
C VAL A 288 -7.30 -34.28 6.05
N ASN A 289 -8.26 -33.50 6.57
CA ASN A 289 -8.02 -32.14 7.04
C ASN A 289 -8.07 -32.05 8.56
N LEU A 290 -6.90 -31.95 9.17
CA LEU A 290 -6.72 -31.73 10.61
C LEU A 290 -6.29 -30.29 10.93
N SER A 291 -6.46 -29.35 10.00
CA SER A 291 -6.02 -27.95 10.19
C SER A 291 -7.17 -26.94 10.31
N SER A 292 -8.43 -27.38 10.18
CA SER A 292 -9.60 -26.49 10.20
C SER A 292 -10.12 -26.27 11.61
N ASN A 293 -10.56 -25.04 11.92
CA ASN A 293 -11.31 -24.75 13.15
C ASN A 293 -12.81 -25.07 13.03
N ASN A 294 -13.26 -25.75 11.96
CA ASN A 294 -14.64 -26.19 11.75
C ASN A 294 -14.98 -27.39 12.65
N TYR A 295 -15.02 -27.17 13.97
CA TYR A 295 -15.17 -28.23 14.97
C TYR A 295 -16.41 -29.11 14.77
N LEU A 296 -17.53 -28.52 14.36
CA LEU A 296 -18.82 -29.22 14.28
C LEU A 296 -19.23 -29.62 12.86
N GLY A 297 -18.44 -29.24 11.84
CA GLY A 297 -18.83 -29.44 10.44
C GLY A 297 -19.78 -28.38 9.88
N PHE A 298 -20.10 -27.36 10.68
CA PHE A 298 -21.15 -26.39 10.35
C PHE A 298 -20.84 -25.54 9.13
N ALA A 299 -19.56 -25.37 8.78
CA ALA A 299 -19.16 -24.59 7.61
C ALA A 299 -19.73 -25.09 6.27
N ASN A 300 -20.18 -26.35 6.18
CA ASN A 300 -20.82 -26.90 4.98
C ASN A 300 -22.17 -27.61 5.28
N HIS A 301 -22.76 -27.39 6.46
CA HIS A 301 -23.99 -28.07 6.85
C HIS A 301 -25.17 -27.68 5.93
N PRO A 302 -25.99 -28.65 5.43
CA PRO A 302 -27.05 -28.37 4.47
C PRO A 302 -28.07 -27.33 4.94
N GLU A 303 -28.57 -27.46 6.17
CA GLU A 303 -29.56 -26.53 6.71
C GLU A 303 -29.01 -25.11 6.93
N ILE A 304 -27.74 -24.98 7.31
CA ILE A 304 -27.07 -23.69 7.52
C ILE A 304 -26.87 -22.98 6.18
N LYS A 305 -26.46 -23.71 5.14
CA LYS A 305 -26.36 -23.18 3.77
C LYS A 305 -27.71 -22.70 3.26
N GLN A 306 -28.76 -23.48 3.50
CA GLN A 306 -30.12 -23.11 3.09
C GLN A 306 -30.57 -21.81 3.75
N ALA A 307 -30.36 -21.66 5.06
CA ALA A 307 -30.64 -20.41 5.78
C ALA A 307 -29.83 -19.21 5.24
N ALA A 308 -28.58 -19.42 4.83
CA ALA A 308 -27.76 -18.39 4.19
C ALA A 308 -28.35 -17.93 2.84
N ILE A 309 -28.83 -18.88 2.03
CA ILE A 309 -29.45 -18.61 0.73
C ILE A 309 -30.75 -17.82 0.93
N GLU A 310 -31.60 -18.24 1.85
CA GLU A 310 -32.88 -17.57 2.15
C GLU A 310 -32.68 -16.14 2.65
N ALA A 311 -31.69 -15.92 3.54
CA ALA A 311 -31.35 -14.58 3.99
C ALA A 311 -30.81 -13.71 2.84
N THR A 312 -30.04 -14.29 1.93
CA THR A 312 -29.53 -13.59 0.73
C THR A 312 -30.67 -13.20 -0.21
N GLU A 313 -31.64 -14.08 -0.46
CA GLU A 313 -32.80 -13.79 -1.29
C GLU A 313 -33.67 -12.68 -0.70
N LYS A 314 -33.85 -12.67 0.64
CA LYS A 314 -34.69 -11.68 1.32
C LYS A 314 -34.03 -10.30 1.44
N TYR A 315 -32.75 -10.25 1.83
CA TYR A 315 -32.07 -9.01 2.23
C TYR A 315 -30.97 -8.55 1.27
N GLY A 316 -30.61 -9.37 0.28
CA GLY A 316 -29.48 -9.13 -0.61
C GLY A 316 -28.12 -9.57 -0.03
N VAL A 317 -27.05 -9.23 -0.74
CA VAL A 317 -25.69 -9.74 -0.45
C VAL A 317 -25.01 -9.04 0.73
N GLY A 318 -25.23 -7.74 0.91
CA GLY A 318 -24.52 -6.94 1.92
C GLY A 318 -25.44 -6.00 2.67
N ALA A 319 -25.08 -5.67 3.91
CA ALA A 319 -25.85 -4.77 4.77
C ALA A 319 -25.84 -3.29 4.34
N GLY A 320 -24.97 -2.91 3.38
CA GLY A 320 -24.96 -1.57 2.77
C GLY A 320 -24.34 -0.44 3.62
N ALA A 321 -24.21 -0.60 4.93
CA ALA A 321 -23.57 0.37 5.82
C ALA A 321 -23.13 -0.26 7.16
N VAL A 322 -22.57 0.57 8.05
CA VAL A 322 -22.35 0.25 9.47
C VAL A 322 -23.70 0.21 10.23
N ARG A 323 -23.74 -0.46 11.40
CA ARG A 323 -24.96 -0.61 12.23
C ARG A 323 -25.64 0.73 12.53
N THR A 324 -24.86 1.75 12.89
CA THR A 324 -25.38 3.04 13.38
C THR A 324 -25.95 3.98 12.30
N ILE A 325 -25.79 3.68 11.01
CA ILE A 325 -26.36 4.49 9.93
C ILE A 325 -27.64 3.82 9.43
N ILE A 326 -27.51 2.78 8.63
CA ILE A 326 -28.62 1.98 8.09
C ILE A 326 -28.23 0.50 7.87
N GLY A 327 -27.09 0.06 8.42
CA GLY A 327 -26.60 -1.30 8.26
C GLY A 327 -27.11 -2.28 9.31
N ASN A 328 -28.05 -1.84 10.15
CA ASN A 328 -28.67 -2.68 11.17
C ASN A 328 -29.97 -3.31 10.65
N LEU A 329 -29.86 -4.49 10.06
CA LEU A 329 -31.01 -5.32 9.68
C LEU A 329 -31.67 -5.94 10.92
N ASP A 330 -32.98 -6.18 10.84
CA ASP A 330 -33.74 -6.96 11.83
C ASP A 330 -33.11 -8.34 12.10
N LEU A 331 -32.51 -8.94 11.06
CA LEU A 331 -31.75 -10.19 11.14
C LEU A 331 -30.55 -10.13 12.10
N HIS A 332 -29.90 -8.97 12.28
CA HIS A 332 -28.81 -8.85 13.25
C HIS A 332 -29.31 -8.82 14.69
N GLU A 333 -30.45 -8.16 14.93
CA GLU A 333 -31.09 -8.11 16.24
C GLU A 333 -31.58 -9.52 16.65
N GLU A 334 -32.15 -10.27 15.70
CA GLU A 334 -32.54 -11.67 15.91
C GLU A 334 -31.32 -12.54 16.26
N LEU A 335 -30.20 -12.40 15.54
CA LEU A 335 -28.97 -13.13 15.85
C LEU A 335 -28.45 -12.80 17.25
N GLU A 336 -28.43 -11.52 17.64
CA GLU A 336 -28.01 -11.08 18.96
C GLU A 336 -28.91 -11.66 20.06
N GLN A 337 -30.24 -11.67 19.85
CA GLN A 337 -31.18 -12.29 20.77
C GLN A 337 -30.94 -13.80 20.92
N LYS A 338 -30.83 -14.54 19.81
CA LYS A 338 -30.60 -15.99 19.83
C LYS A 338 -29.28 -16.34 20.50
N LEU A 339 -28.23 -15.56 20.26
CA LEU A 339 -26.95 -15.74 20.94
C LEU A 339 -27.06 -15.45 22.44
N ALA A 340 -27.80 -14.41 22.85
CA ALA A 340 -28.00 -14.11 24.28
C ALA A 340 -28.75 -15.26 25.00
N GLU A 341 -29.82 -15.78 24.38
CA GLU A 341 -30.54 -16.96 24.86
C GLU A 341 -29.62 -18.19 24.96
N PHE A 342 -28.79 -18.42 23.94
CA PHE A 342 -27.85 -19.54 23.93
C PHE A 342 -26.75 -19.38 24.99
N LYS A 343 -26.20 -18.18 25.16
CA LYS A 343 -25.12 -17.93 26.14
C LYS A 343 -25.63 -17.80 27.57
N ARG A 344 -26.95 -17.70 27.79
CA ARG A 344 -27.58 -17.42 29.09
C ARG A 344 -27.12 -16.09 29.69
N GLU A 345 -26.94 -15.09 28.84
CA GLU A 345 -26.51 -13.74 29.20
C GLU A 345 -27.59 -12.72 28.87
N GLU A 346 -27.55 -11.55 29.51
CA GLU A 346 -28.59 -10.51 29.32
C GLU A 346 -28.63 -9.97 27.89
N ALA A 347 -27.46 -9.82 27.25
CA ALA A 347 -27.33 -9.25 25.92
C ALA A 347 -26.09 -9.75 25.20
N VAL A 348 -26.16 -9.73 23.87
CA VAL A 348 -25.03 -10.01 22.99
C VAL A 348 -24.86 -8.88 21.98
N THR A 349 -23.61 -8.48 21.73
CA THR A 349 -23.24 -7.54 20.65
C THR A 349 -22.40 -8.26 19.61
N VAL A 350 -22.83 -8.27 18.36
CA VAL A 350 -22.14 -8.96 17.26
C VAL A 350 -21.17 -8.04 16.51
N TYR A 351 -20.01 -8.58 16.16
CA TYR A 351 -18.93 -7.96 15.39
C TYR A 351 -18.62 -8.78 14.12
N GLN A 352 -17.87 -8.19 13.19
CA GLN A 352 -17.47 -8.82 11.93
C GLN A 352 -16.47 -9.97 12.10
N SER A 353 -15.77 -10.05 13.24
CA SER A 353 -14.84 -11.13 13.56
C SER A 353 -14.54 -11.17 15.07
N GLY A 354 -14.06 -12.32 15.57
CA GLY A 354 -13.57 -12.42 16.95
C GLY A 354 -12.34 -11.53 17.22
N PHE A 355 -11.52 -11.26 16.19
CA PHE A 355 -10.43 -10.29 16.30
C PHE A 355 -10.97 -8.87 16.56
N ASN A 356 -11.99 -8.45 15.81
CA ASN A 356 -12.63 -7.16 15.98
C ASN A 356 -13.34 -7.04 17.35
N CYS A 357 -13.89 -8.13 17.89
CA CYS A 357 -14.40 -8.14 19.26
C CYS A 357 -13.33 -7.72 20.25
N ASN A 358 -12.18 -8.42 20.27
CA ASN A 358 -11.12 -8.09 21.22
C ASN A 358 -10.56 -6.68 21.01
N ALA A 359 -10.18 -6.35 19.78
CA ALA A 359 -9.60 -5.05 19.46
C ALA A 359 -10.57 -3.88 19.76
N GLY A 360 -11.87 -4.07 19.51
CA GLY A 360 -12.89 -3.05 19.69
C GLY A 360 -13.43 -2.93 21.10
N THR A 361 -13.66 -4.05 21.78
CA THR A 361 -14.25 -4.09 23.12
C THR A 361 -13.26 -3.63 24.17
N ILE A 362 -12.04 -4.18 24.19
CA ILE A 362 -11.00 -3.81 25.17
C ILE A 362 -10.75 -2.30 25.11
N GLN A 363 -10.59 -1.74 23.91
CA GLN A 363 -10.41 -0.31 23.72
C GLN A 363 -11.62 0.52 24.18
N ALA A 364 -12.84 0.01 24.04
CA ALA A 364 -14.06 0.73 24.40
C ALA A 364 -14.35 0.71 25.91
N ILE A 365 -13.98 -0.35 26.63
CA ILE A 365 -14.31 -0.55 28.05
C ILE A 365 -13.18 -0.16 29.01
N THR A 366 -12.01 0.23 28.50
CA THR A 366 -10.86 0.63 29.32
C THR A 366 -10.35 2.01 28.93
N GLU A 367 -9.85 2.76 29.90
CA GLU A 367 -9.32 4.10 29.71
C GLU A 367 -8.03 4.36 30.51
N LYS A 368 -7.52 5.58 30.45
CA LYS A 368 -6.33 5.98 31.20
C LYS A 368 -6.64 5.98 32.71
N GLY A 369 -5.82 5.27 33.47
CA GLY A 369 -5.99 5.10 34.91
C GLY A 369 -6.65 3.77 35.31
N ASP A 370 -6.97 2.92 34.33
CA ASP A 370 -7.28 1.51 34.54
C ASP A 370 -6.03 0.64 34.39
N LEU A 371 -6.13 -0.62 34.82
CA LEU A 371 -5.11 -1.65 34.65
C LEU A 371 -5.70 -2.90 33.99
N ILE A 372 -5.04 -3.39 32.95
CA ILE A 372 -5.31 -4.69 32.33
C ILE A 372 -4.28 -5.71 32.82
N ILE A 373 -4.74 -6.83 33.37
CA ILE A 373 -3.91 -7.94 33.85
C ILE A 373 -4.14 -9.14 32.90
N SER A 374 -3.18 -9.42 32.03
CA SER A 374 -3.30 -10.39 30.93
C SER A 374 -2.51 -11.66 31.21
N ASP A 375 -3.07 -12.83 30.89
CA ASP A 375 -2.29 -14.06 30.78
C ASP A 375 -1.21 -13.88 29.70
N GLU A 376 -0.03 -14.48 29.89
CA GLU A 376 1.10 -14.34 28.96
C GLU A 376 0.89 -15.04 27.62
N LEU A 377 0.00 -16.04 27.55
CA LEU A 377 -0.31 -16.79 26.32
C LEU A 377 -1.60 -16.33 25.63
N ASN A 378 -2.21 -15.25 26.10
CA ASN A 378 -3.41 -14.68 25.49
C ASN A 378 -3.28 -14.47 23.99
N HIS A 379 -4.38 -14.69 23.26
CA HIS A 379 -4.41 -14.59 21.82
C HIS A 379 -3.96 -13.20 21.32
N ALA A 380 -3.32 -13.16 20.14
CA ALA A 380 -2.78 -11.93 19.56
C ALA A 380 -3.81 -10.79 19.43
N SER A 381 -5.10 -11.11 19.22
CA SER A 381 -6.16 -10.09 19.19
C SER A 381 -6.40 -9.40 20.52
N ILE A 382 -6.22 -10.12 21.63
CA ILE A 382 -6.26 -9.53 22.98
C ILE A 382 -5.05 -8.61 23.14
N ILE A 383 -3.85 -9.10 22.82
CA ILE A 383 -2.61 -8.31 22.89
C ILE A 383 -2.74 -7.00 22.10
N ASP A 384 -3.28 -7.06 20.88
CA ASP A 384 -3.50 -5.88 20.05
C ASP A 384 -4.62 -4.97 20.60
N GLY A 385 -5.69 -5.52 21.18
CA GLY A 385 -6.69 -4.74 21.90
C GLY A 385 -6.13 -4.00 23.10
N VAL A 386 -5.26 -4.66 23.90
CA VAL A 386 -4.54 -4.04 25.01
C VAL A 386 -3.61 -2.92 24.51
N ARG A 387 -2.92 -3.12 23.38
CA ARG A 387 -2.08 -2.08 22.76
C ARG A 387 -2.87 -0.87 22.26
N LEU A 388 -4.13 -1.07 21.86
CA LEU A 388 -5.04 0.01 21.45
C LEU A 388 -5.69 0.73 22.64
N SER A 389 -5.69 0.11 23.83
CA SER A 389 -6.15 0.73 25.07
C SER A 389 -5.18 1.84 25.55
N ARG A 390 -5.70 2.68 26.45
CA ARG A 390 -4.91 3.67 27.20
C ARG A 390 -4.65 3.25 28.66
N ALA A 391 -5.12 2.07 29.05
CA ALA A 391 -4.89 1.49 30.37
C ALA A 391 -3.42 1.08 30.54
N ASP A 392 -2.97 1.03 31.78
CA ASP A 392 -1.72 0.36 32.11
C ASP A 392 -1.88 -1.15 31.91
N LYS A 393 -0.76 -1.87 31.78
CA LYS A 393 -0.76 -3.33 31.59
C LYS A 393 0.16 -4.03 32.58
N ALA A 394 -0.30 -5.18 33.05
CA ALA A 394 0.48 -6.18 33.76
C ALA A 394 0.25 -7.55 33.08
N VAL A 395 1.25 -8.41 33.15
CA VAL A 395 1.19 -9.78 32.61
C VAL A 395 1.49 -10.74 33.75
N TYR A 396 0.65 -11.76 33.92
CA TYR A 396 0.92 -12.87 34.84
C TYR A 396 1.33 -14.11 34.05
N LYS A 397 2.11 -14.98 34.69
CA LYS A 397 2.51 -16.26 34.10
C LYS A 397 1.29 -17.12 33.78
N HIS A 398 1.41 -17.89 32.72
CA HIS A 398 0.33 -18.69 32.17
C HIS A 398 -0.29 -19.61 33.22
N ALA A 399 -1.60 -19.46 33.44
CA ALA A 399 -2.38 -20.21 34.43
C ALA A 399 -1.82 -20.17 35.88
N ASP A 400 -0.97 -19.20 36.24
CA ASP A 400 -0.37 -19.06 37.57
C ASP A 400 -1.20 -18.12 38.46
N MET A 401 -2.08 -18.71 39.27
CA MET A 401 -2.95 -17.94 40.17
C MET A 401 -2.21 -17.25 41.31
N ALA A 402 -1.02 -17.73 41.69
CA ALA A 402 -0.21 -17.08 42.72
C ALA A 402 0.42 -15.79 42.18
N ASP A 403 0.90 -15.81 40.94
CA ASP A 403 1.41 -14.61 40.28
C ASP A 403 0.30 -13.59 39.95
N LEU A 404 -0.87 -14.08 39.50
CA LEU A 404 -2.06 -13.23 39.33
C LEU A 404 -2.46 -12.55 40.66
N GLU A 405 -2.56 -13.31 41.75
CA GLU A 405 -2.90 -12.77 43.07
C GLU A 405 -1.86 -11.75 43.56
N ARG A 406 -0.57 -12.03 43.35
CA ARG A 406 0.52 -11.09 43.68
C ARG A 406 0.31 -9.74 42.97
N ILE A 407 0.01 -9.73 41.68
CA ILE A 407 -0.25 -8.49 40.92
C ILE A 407 -1.50 -7.78 41.46
N LEU A 408 -2.57 -8.51 41.76
CA LEU A 408 -3.80 -7.93 42.32
C LEU A 408 -3.54 -7.23 43.67
N GLN A 409 -2.74 -7.84 44.55
CA GLN A 409 -2.33 -7.26 45.83
C GLN A 409 -1.46 -6.02 45.63
N GLU A 410 -0.45 -6.09 44.76
CA GLU A 410 0.46 -4.98 44.50
C GLU A 410 -0.23 -3.77 43.88
N THR A 411 -1.36 -3.97 43.21
CA THR A 411 -2.08 -2.93 42.46
C THR A 411 -3.34 -2.43 43.17
N ASP A 412 -3.60 -2.93 44.38
CA ASP A 412 -4.78 -2.58 45.16
C ASP A 412 -4.87 -1.09 45.50
N GLY A 413 -6.04 -0.51 45.23
CA GLY A 413 -6.30 0.93 45.39
C GLY A 413 -5.52 1.87 44.44
N LYS A 414 -4.69 1.36 43.51
CA LYS A 414 -3.86 2.19 42.60
C LYS A 414 -4.56 2.58 41.30
N TYR A 415 -5.56 1.81 40.89
CA TYR A 415 -6.26 1.94 39.62
C TYR A 415 -7.75 2.11 39.83
N LYS A 416 -8.43 2.80 38.90
CA LYS A 416 -9.90 2.97 38.95
C LYS A 416 -10.60 1.64 38.70
N THR A 417 -10.18 0.95 37.64
CA THR A 417 -10.67 -0.36 37.25
C THR A 417 -9.49 -1.29 37.03
N ARG A 418 -9.63 -2.54 37.49
CA ARG A 418 -8.71 -3.63 37.16
C ARG A 418 -9.47 -4.66 36.35
N LEU A 419 -8.94 -5.06 35.20
CA LEU A 419 -9.55 -6.02 34.29
C LEU A 419 -8.62 -7.22 34.12
N ILE A 420 -9.04 -8.39 34.57
CA ILE A 420 -8.34 -9.66 34.35
C ILE A 420 -8.80 -10.21 33.00
N ILE A 421 -7.87 -10.44 32.08
CA ILE A 421 -8.15 -10.94 30.73
C ILE A 421 -7.45 -12.28 30.51
N THR A 422 -8.22 -13.27 30.03
CA THR A 422 -7.70 -14.61 29.67
C THR A 422 -8.44 -15.18 28.45
N ASP A 423 -7.75 -15.98 27.63
CA ASP A 423 -8.41 -17.00 26.81
C ASP A 423 -9.10 -18.00 27.75
N GLY A 424 -10.25 -18.54 27.37
CA GLY A 424 -10.89 -19.65 28.10
C GLY A 424 -10.29 -21.01 27.73
N VAL A 425 -9.93 -21.17 26.46
CA VAL A 425 -9.20 -22.33 25.93
C VAL A 425 -8.01 -21.80 25.14
N PHE A 426 -6.80 -22.16 25.54
CA PHE A 426 -5.59 -21.67 24.89
C PHE A 426 -5.37 -22.36 23.54
N SER A 427 -5.34 -21.57 22.48
CA SER A 427 -5.52 -22.08 21.12
C SER A 427 -4.41 -23.03 20.62
N MET A 428 -3.19 -22.93 21.16
CA MET A 428 -2.03 -23.69 20.69
C MET A 428 -1.78 -24.98 21.48
N ASP A 429 -2.15 -24.98 22.76
CA ASP A 429 -1.87 -26.04 23.72
C ASP A 429 -3.12 -26.85 24.06
N GLY A 430 -4.31 -26.24 23.96
CA GLY A 430 -5.60 -26.90 24.14
C GLY A 430 -5.97 -27.14 25.60
N ASP A 431 -5.24 -26.57 26.55
CA ASP A 431 -5.53 -26.49 27.98
C ASP A 431 -6.57 -25.40 28.30
N LEU A 432 -7.12 -25.48 29.50
CA LEU A 432 -8.16 -24.57 30.00
C LEU A 432 -7.58 -23.55 30.98
N ALA A 433 -8.07 -22.31 30.90
CA ALA A 433 -7.82 -21.35 31.96
C ALA A 433 -8.50 -21.81 33.27
N PRO A 434 -7.88 -21.59 34.45
CA PRO A 434 -8.47 -21.90 35.74
C PRO A 434 -9.57 -20.88 36.12
N LEU A 435 -10.62 -20.78 35.29
CA LEU A 435 -11.66 -19.76 35.39
C LEU A 435 -12.32 -19.68 36.78
N PRO A 436 -12.65 -20.80 37.48
CA PRO A 436 -13.19 -20.71 38.84
C PRO A 436 -12.28 -19.92 39.79
N GLN A 437 -10.97 -20.17 39.76
CA GLN A 437 -10.00 -19.50 40.62
C GLN A 437 -9.79 -18.03 40.21
N ILE A 438 -9.80 -17.75 38.90
CA ILE A 438 -9.73 -16.38 38.38
C ILE A 438 -10.92 -15.56 38.87
N VAL A 439 -12.14 -16.12 38.81
CA VAL A 439 -13.36 -15.46 39.27
C VAL A 439 -13.32 -15.21 40.78
N GLU A 440 -12.89 -16.20 41.58
CA GLU A 440 -12.73 -16.02 43.03
C GLU A 440 -11.75 -14.89 43.38
N LEU A 441 -10.62 -14.80 42.65
CA LEU A 441 -9.66 -13.71 42.81
C LEU A 441 -10.25 -12.37 42.35
N ALA A 442 -10.97 -12.34 41.23
CA ALA A 442 -11.61 -11.14 40.72
C ALA A 442 -12.60 -10.57 41.74
N GLU A 443 -13.46 -11.41 42.31
CA GLU A 443 -14.42 -11.04 43.35
C GLU A 443 -13.70 -10.55 44.63
N LYS A 444 -12.69 -11.30 45.10
CA LYS A 444 -11.90 -10.96 46.30
C LYS A 444 -11.23 -9.59 46.20
N TYR A 445 -10.70 -9.24 45.02
CA TYR A 445 -9.98 -7.99 44.79
C TYR A 445 -10.81 -6.96 44.01
N SER A 446 -12.12 -7.15 43.84
CA SER A 446 -13.00 -6.22 43.10
C SER A 446 -12.46 -5.86 41.71
N ALA A 447 -11.95 -6.84 40.98
CA ALA A 447 -11.56 -6.72 39.58
C ALA A 447 -12.66 -7.27 38.65
N LEU A 448 -12.69 -6.77 37.42
CA LEU A 448 -13.55 -7.28 36.37
C LEU A 448 -12.90 -8.47 35.65
N THR A 449 -13.72 -9.30 35.01
CA THR A 449 -13.29 -10.49 34.28
C THR A 449 -13.65 -10.41 32.80
N TYR A 450 -12.71 -10.82 31.95
CA TYR A 450 -12.87 -10.88 30.51
C TYR A 450 -12.33 -12.21 30.01
N VAL A 451 -13.20 -13.02 29.39
CA VAL A 451 -12.85 -14.36 28.92
C VAL A 451 -13.04 -14.45 27.41
N ASP A 452 -11.98 -14.73 26.67
CA ASP A 452 -12.07 -15.10 25.25
C ASP A 452 -12.36 -16.59 25.10
N ASP A 453 -13.63 -16.88 24.89
CA ASP A 453 -14.18 -18.22 24.74
C ASP A 453 -14.27 -18.64 23.26
N ALA A 454 -13.48 -18.03 22.36
CA ALA A 454 -13.51 -18.35 20.94
C ALA A 454 -13.20 -19.82 20.61
N HIS A 455 -12.49 -20.53 21.50
CA HIS A 455 -12.20 -21.96 21.35
C HIS A 455 -13.03 -22.88 22.25
N GLY A 456 -13.77 -22.32 23.22
CA GLY A 456 -14.71 -23.09 24.05
C GLY A 456 -16.13 -23.08 23.50
N SER A 457 -16.57 -21.98 22.88
CA SER A 457 -17.90 -21.86 22.28
C SER A 457 -18.09 -22.84 21.11
N GLY A 458 -19.17 -23.62 21.19
CA GLY A 458 -19.51 -24.78 20.37
C GLY A 458 -18.74 -26.05 20.71
N VAL A 459 -17.97 -26.09 21.81
CA VAL A 459 -17.10 -27.22 22.17
C VAL A 459 -17.31 -27.68 23.61
N LEU A 460 -17.31 -26.77 24.57
CA LEU A 460 -17.38 -27.04 26.00
C LEU A 460 -18.78 -26.71 26.57
N GLY A 461 -19.14 -27.31 27.69
CA GLY A 461 -20.41 -27.08 28.36
C GLY A 461 -21.60 -27.79 27.70
N GLU A 462 -22.78 -27.61 28.30
CA GLU A 462 -24.06 -28.13 27.83
C GLU A 462 -24.32 -27.63 26.39
N ASN A 463 -24.42 -28.57 25.46
CA ASN A 463 -24.56 -28.30 24.02
C ASN A 463 -23.53 -27.31 23.45
N GLY A 464 -22.31 -27.29 23.99
CA GLY A 464 -21.24 -26.43 23.49
C GLY A 464 -21.41 -24.95 23.85
N ARG A 465 -22.12 -24.61 24.94
CA ARG A 465 -22.29 -23.20 25.35
C ARG A 465 -21.00 -22.46 25.68
N GLY A 466 -19.91 -23.15 25.98
CA GLY A 466 -18.60 -22.54 26.21
C GLY A 466 -17.98 -22.86 27.57
N THR A 467 -16.80 -22.30 27.82
CA THR A 467 -16.06 -22.48 29.09
C THR A 467 -16.83 -21.97 30.31
N VAL A 468 -17.55 -20.85 30.18
CA VAL A 468 -18.37 -20.29 31.27
C VAL A 468 -19.46 -21.26 31.71
N ASP A 469 -20.12 -21.91 30.76
CA ASP A 469 -21.13 -22.92 31.06
C ASP A 469 -20.51 -24.20 31.61
N HIS A 470 -19.40 -24.66 31.03
CA HIS A 470 -18.64 -25.82 31.49
C HIS A 470 -18.27 -25.75 32.98
N PHE A 471 -17.91 -24.57 33.47
CA PHE A 471 -17.56 -24.34 34.88
C PHE A 471 -18.73 -23.83 35.74
N GLY A 472 -19.93 -23.62 35.17
CA GLY A 472 -21.09 -23.10 35.90
C GLY A 472 -20.93 -21.65 36.40
N LEU A 473 -20.25 -20.80 35.63
CA LEU A 473 -19.89 -19.41 36.01
C LEU A 473 -20.81 -18.35 35.40
N HIS A 474 -22.01 -18.72 34.92
CA HIS A 474 -22.99 -17.79 34.38
C HIS A 474 -23.27 -16.62 35.32
N GLY A 475 -23.29 -15.40 34.79
CA GLY A 475 -23.50 -14.18 35.56
C GLY A 475 -22.35 -13.76 36.49
N ARG A 476 -21.25 -14.53 36.55
CA ARG A 476 -20.02 -14.20 37.31
C ARG A 476 -18.86 -13.74 36.43
N ILE A 477 -18.99 -13.82 35.12
CA ILE A 477 -18.03 -13.27 34.15
C ILE A 477 -18.59 -11.97 33.56
N ASP A 478 -17.81 -10.89 33.56
CA ASP A 478 -18.31 -9.59 33.12
C ASP A 478 -18.37 -9.46 31.60
N PHE A 479 -17.38 -10.00 30.88
CA PHE A 479 -17.30 -9.96 29.42
C PHE A 479 -16.91 -11.32 28.86
N ILE A 480 -17.81 -11.93 28.08
CA ILE A 480 -17.56 -13.20 27.38
C ILE A 480 -17.41 -12.90 25.90
N ILE A 481 -16.23 -13.15 25.35
CA ILE A 481 -15.96 -12.99 23.94
C ILE A 481 -16.07 -14.33 23.26
N GLY A 482 -16.60 -14.34 22.04
CA GLY A 482 -16.52 -15.53 21.22
C GLY A 482 -16.36 -15.20 19.74
N THR A 483 -16.12 -16.24 18.96
CA THR A 483 -16.12 -16.16 17.51
C THR A 483 -17.20 -17.03 16.90
N LEU A 484 -17.71 -16.57 15.78
CA LEU A 484 -18.72 -17.24 14.97
C LEU A 484 -18.09 -17.97 13.76
N SER A 485 -16.75 -17.97 13.68
CA SER A 485 -15.96 -18.49 12.55
C SER A 485 -15.33 -19.88 12.76
N LYS A 486 -15.59 -20.51 13.91
CA LYS A 486 -15.00 -21.80 14.29
C LYS A 486 -16.08 -22.88 14.37
N ALA A 487 -16.51 -23.25 15.58
CA ALA A 487 -17.54 -24.28 15.77
C ALA A 487 -18.85 -23.93 15.05
N LEU A 488 -19.23 -22.65 15.04
CA LEU A 488 -20.44 -22.14 14.38
C LEU A 488 -20.31 -22.07 12.84
N GLY A 489 -19.08 -22.20 12.30
CA GLY A 489 -18.85 -22.48 10.88
C GLY A 489 -18.96 -21.31 9.90
N VAL A 490 -19.18 -20.07 10.34
CA VAL A 490 -19.41 -18.94 9.43
C VAL A 490 -18.35 -17.85 9.61
N ILE A 491 -18.73 -16.62 9.93
CA ILE A 491 -17.82 -15.49 10.19
C ILE A 491 -18.47 -14.56 11.20
N GLY A 492 -17.66 -13.95 12.06
CA GLY A 492 -18.14 -13.01 13.06
C GLY A 492 -17.47 -13.22 14.42
N GLY A 493 -17.83 -12.35 15.34
CA GLY A 493 -17.56 -12.52 16.75
C GLY A 493 -18.67 -11.88 17.56
N TYR A 494 -18.65 -12.12 18.86
CA TYR A 494 -19.65 -11.54 19.75
C TYR A 494 -19.06 -11.20 21.12
N VAL A 495 -19.74 -10.30 21.82
CA VAL A 495 -19.55 -9.99 23.24
C VAL A 495 -20.87 -10.32 23.95
N ALA A 496 -20.89 -11.34 24.79
CA ALA A 496 -21.99 -11.65 25.69
C ALA A 496 -21.70 -11.03 27.06
N SER A 497 -22.64 -10.24 27.58
CA SER A 497 -22.47 -9.46 28.81
C SER A 497 -23.83 -8.92 29.28
N LYS A 498 -23.80 -8.03 30.27
CA LYS A 498 -24.95 -7.26 30.74
C LYS A 498 -25.45 -6.30 29.65
N LYS A 499 -26.74 -5.94 29.71
CA LYS A 499 -27.37 -5.04 28.74
C LYS A 499 -26.69 -3.68 28.62
N VAL A 500 -26.17 -3.17 29.74
CA VAL A 500 -25.39 -1.91 29.77
C VAL A 500 -24.14 -1.95 28.88
N THR A 501 -23.50 -3.12 28.75
CA THR A 501 -22.33 -3.30 27.88
C THR A 501 -22.74 -3.22 26.42
N GLN A 502 -23.86 -3.84 26.01
CA GLN A 502 -24.37 -3.74 24.64
C GLN A 502 -24.66 -2.28 24.25
N GLU A 503 -25.36 -1.54 25.12
CA GLU A 503 -25.65 -0.12 24.91
C GLU A 503 -24.37 0.72 24.82
N TRP A 504 -23.38 0.45 25.67
CA TRP A 504 -22.09 1.14 25.59
C TRP A 504 -21.37 0.86 24.27
N LEU A 505 -21.30 -0.41 23.86
CA LEU A 505 -20.57 -0.83 22.67
C LEU A 505 -21.23 -0.31 21.38
N SER A 506 -22.56 -0.16 21.33
CA SER A 506 -23.23 0.47 20.18
C SER A 506 -22.84 1.94 19.98
N HIS A 507 -22.30 2.60 21.00
CA HIS A 507 -21.84 3.99 20.93
C HIS A 507 -20.31 4.15 20.92
N ARG A 508 -19.55 3.15 21.38
CA ARG A 508 -18.10 3.27 21.62
C ARG A 508 -17.27 2.18 20.95
N GLY A 509 -17.86 1.04 20.60
CA GLY A 509 -17.18 -0.05 19.91
C GLY A 509 -16.76 0.36 18.49
N ARG A 510 -15.50 0.77 18.31
CA ARG A 510 -15.03 1.32 17.03
C ARG A 510 -15.31 0.42 15.81
N PRO A 511 -15.11 -0.91 15.85
CA PRO A 511 -15.45 -1.75 14.71
C PRO A 511 -16.95 -1.78 14.38
N ILE A 512 -17.85 -1.55 15.34
CA ILE A 512 -19.29 -1.42 15.11
C ILE A 512 -19.60 -0.10 14.41
N LEU A 513 -18.92 0.97 14.82
CA LEU A 513 -19.15 2.34 14.32
C LEU A 513 -18.55 2.60 12.94
N PHE A 514 -17.45 1.92 12.60
CA PHE A 514 -16.61 2.26 11.45
C PHE A 514 -16.37 1.09 10.47
N SER A 515 -17.05 -0.03 10.65
CA SER A 515 -16.99 -1.16 9.71
C SER A 515 -18.38 -1.69 9.41
N THR A 516 -18.64 -1.99 8.13
CA THR A 516 -19.92 -2.51 7.64
C THR A 516 -20.33 -3.75 8.42
N SER A 517 -21.63 -3.90 8.68
CA SER A 517 -22.17 -5.05 9.43
C SER A 517 -21.93 -6.39 8.71
N LEU A 518 -22.20 -7.49 9.43
CA LEU A 518 -22.21 -8.83 8.82
C LEU A 518 -23.14 -8.89 7.61
N THR A 519 -22.84 -9.80 6.67
CA THR A 519 -23.72 -10.01 5.53
C THR A 519 -25.00 -10.73 5.95
N PRO A 520 -26.14 -10.52 5.28
CA PRO A 520 -27.37 -11.23 5.58
C PRO A 520 -27.20 -12.75 5.54
N ALA A 521 -26.49 -13.25 4.52
CA ALA A 521 -26.12 -14.66 4.40
C ALA A 521 -25.44 -15.20 5.67
N SER A 522 -24.50 -14.43 6.24
CA SER A 522 -23.78 -14.83 7.44
C SER A 522 -24.70 -14.84 8.66
N ALA A 523 -25.52 -13.80 8.83
CA ALA A 523 -26.42 -13.70 9.99
C ALA A 523 -27.49 -14.80 9.98
N GLY A 524 -28.12 -15.07 8.81
CA GLY A 524 -29.11 -16.15 8.67
C GLY A 524 -28.51 -17.54 8.92
N ALA A 525 -27.32 -17.81 8.37
CA ALA A 525 -26.58 -19.03 8.63
C ALA A 525 -26.30 -19.22 10.13
N LEU A 526 -25.89 -18.15 10.82
CA LEU A 526 -25.54 -18.18 12.23
C LEU A 526 -26.74 -18.39 13.14
N ILE A 527 -27.89 -17.78 12.83
CA ILE A 527 -29.14 -18.06 13.55
C ILE A 527 -29.43 -19.56 13.51
N LYS A 528 -29.39 -20.16 12.31
CA LYS A 528 -29.63 -21.60 12.17
C LYS A 528 -28.58 -22.45 12.88
N ALA A 529 -27.31 -22.05 12.89
CA ALA A 529 -26.25 -22.74 13.62
C ALA A 529 -26.51 -22.74 15.14
N VAL A 530 -26.93 -21.60 15.69
CA VAL A 530 -27.27 -21.46 17.12
C VAL A 530 -28.51 -22.26 17.48
N GLU A 531 -29.52 -22.31 16.60
CA GLU A 531 -30.71 -23.15 16.79
C GLU A 531 -30.36 -24.63 16.91
N LEU A 532 -29.54 -25.15 15.98
CA LEU A 532 -29.11 -26.56 15.99
C LEU A 532 -28.38 -26.91 17.30
N LEU A 533 -27.44 -26.07 17.74
CA LEU A 533 -26.75 -26.25 19.02
C LEU A 533 -27.68 -26.09 20.23
N SER A 534 -28.73 -25.29 20.13
CA SER A 534 -29.65 -25.11 21.26
C SER A 534 -30.51 -26.35 21.50
N THR A 535 -30.75 -27.17 20.47
CA THR A 535 -31.68 -28.31 20.53
C THR A 535 -31.03 -29.67 20.57
N ASP A 536 -29.76 -29.81 20.16
CA ASP A 536 -29.15 -31.13 19.94
C ASP A 536 -27.66 -31.16 20.32
N SER A 537 -27.29 -32.07 21.23
CA SER A 537 -25.90 -32.28 21.67
C SER A 537 -25.10 -33.18 20.73
N GLN A 538 -25.73 -33.85 19.74
CA GLN A 538 -25.07 -34.88 18.93
C GLN A 538 -23.78 -34.39 18.26
N TYR A 539 -23.74 -33.12 17.87
CA TYR A 539 -22.57 -32.53 17.20
C TYR A 539 -21.38 -32.38 18.15
N THR A 540 -21.63 -31.90 19.37
CA THR A 540 -20.61 -31.77 20.41
C THR A 540 -20.18 -33.13 20.93
N ASP A 541 -21.11 -34.06 21.12
CA ASP A 541 -20.81 -35.42 21.58
C ASP A 541 -19.93 -36.15 20.57
N LYS A 542 -20.27 -36.06 19.28
CA LYS A 542 -19.48 -36.65 18.19
C LYS A 542 -18.08 -36.05 18.09
N LEU A 543 -17.96 -34.72 18.23
CA LEU A 543 -16.66 -34.04 18.29
C LEU A 543 -15.78 -34.62 19.40
N TRP A 544 -16.32 -34.73 20.61
CA TRP A 544 -15.57 -35.26 21.76
C TRP A 544 -15.19 -36.73 21.60
N ASP A 545 -16.08 -37.55 21.07
CA ASP A 545 -15.80 -38.96 20.77
C ASP A 545 -14.69 -39.12 19.72
N ASN A 546 -14.64 -38.24 18.73
CA ASN A 546 -13.58 -38.21 17.73
C ASN A 546 -12.26 -37.70 18.32
N ALA A 547 -12.31 -36.62 19.11
CA ALA A 547 -11.14 -36.03 19.75
C ALA A 547 -10.45 -37.02 20.70
N ARG A 548 -11.21 -37.67 21.59
CA ARG A 548 -10.68 -38.67 22.53
C ARG A 548 -10.03 -39.83 21.78
N TYR A 549 -10.72 -40.36 20.77
CA TYR A 549 -10.21 -41.45 19.94
C TYR A 549 -8.89 -41.10 19.25
N PHE A 550 -8.81 -39.93 18.61
CA PHE A 550 -7.59 -39.51 17.91
C PHE A 550 -6.43 -39.26 18.87
N LYS A 551 -6.69 -38.56 20.00
CA LYS A 551 -5.68 -38.24 21.01
C LYS A 551 -5.12 -39.49 21.69
N GLU A 552 -5.98 -40.47 22.03
CA GLU A 552 -5.58 -41.76 22.58
C GLU A 552 -4.65 -42.53 21.63
N LYS A 553 -5.00 -42.57 20.33
CA LYS A 553 -4.19 -43.26 19.33
C LYS A 553 -2.81 -42.63 19.12
N LEU A 554 -2.74 -41.30 19.00
CA LEU A 554 -1.46 -40.61 18.91
C LEU A 554 -0.61 -40.81 20.16
N GLY A 555 -1.22 -40.74 21.35
CA GLY A 555 -0.52 -40.98 22.62
C GLY A 555 0.04 -42.41 22.71
N THR A 556 -0.71 -43.40 22.25
CA THR A 556 -0.28 -44.82 22.23
C THR A 556 0.93 -45.04 21.31
N LEU A 557 1.08 -44.24 20.25
CA LEU A 557 2.25 -44.26 19.36
C LEU A 557 3.48 -43.54 19.92
N GLY A 558 3.38 -42.90 21.09
CA GLY A 558 4.48 -42.18 21.73
C GLY A 558 4.62 -40.72 21.32
N PHE A 559 3.66 -40.15 20.57
CA PHE A 559 3.68 -38.71 20.28
C PHE A 559 3.40 -37.89 21.54
N ASN A 560 4.15 -36.80 21.72
CA ASN A 560 3.89 -35.83 22.78
C ASN A 560 2.71 -34.92 22.41
N THR A 561 1.56 -35.15 23.06
CA THR A 561 0.33 -34.37 22.86
C THR A 561 0.09 -33.25 23.88
N GLY A 562 1.12 -32.88 24.64
CA GLY A 562 1.07 -31.81 25.63
C GLY A 562 0.08 -32.06 26.77
N HIS A 563 -0.49 -30.98 27.29
CA HIS A 563 -1.47 -31.00 28.39
C HIS A 563 -2.89 -30.70 27.90
N SER A 564 -3.18 -30.95 26.62
CA SER A 564 -4.47 -30.60 26.04
C SER A 564 -5.65 -31.30 26.71
N GLU A 565 -6.63 -30.50 27.15
CA GLU A 565 -7.88 -30.94 27.73
C GLU A 565 -9.06 -30.88 26.73
N THR A 566 -8.83 -30.36 25.53
CA THR A 566 -9.87 -30.07 24.53
C THR A 566 -9.68 -30.85 23.23
N PRO A 567 -10.59 -30.75 22.24
CA PRO A 567 -10.42 -31.34 20.91
C PRO A 567 -9.21 -30.85 20.11
N ILE A 568 -8.55 -29.78 20.54
CA ILE A 568 -7.27 -29.33 19.98
C ILE A 568 -6.20 -30.34 20.41
N THR A 569 -5.60 -31.07 19.49
CA THR A 569 -4.56 -32.06 19.82
C THR A 569 -3.22 -31.58 19.27
N PRO A 570 -2.36 -30.93 20.08
CA PRO A 570 -1.03 -30.58 19.62
C PRO A 570 -0.18 -31.85 19.48
N VAL A 571 0.79 -31.82 18.58
CA VAL A 571 1.87 -32.82 18.47
C VAL A 571 3.17 -32.05 18.48
N ILE A 572 3.89 -32.10 19.60
CA ILE A 572 5.10 -31.28 19.82
C ILE A 572 6.28 -31.90 19.07
N ILE A 573 6.90 -31.10 18.20
CA ILE A 573 8.04 -31.50 17.36
C ILE A 573 9.33 -30.78 17.79
N GLY A 574 9.23 -29.52 18.21
CA GLY A 574 10.34 -28.70 18.70
C GLY A 574 10.91 -27.76 17.64
N GLU A 575 11.97 -28.17 16.96
CA GLU A 575 12.70 -27.31 16.02
C GLU A 575 11.83 -26.93 14.79
N GLU A 576 11.92 -25.67 14.37
CA GLU A 576 10.98 -25.08 13.41
C GLU A 576 11.06 -25.72 12.03
N ALA A 577 12.25 -25.94 11.48
CA ALA A 577 12.39 -26.51 10.13
C ALA A 577 11.91 -27.97 10.11
N LYS A 578 12.23 -28.75 11.15
CA LYS A 578 11.69 -30.12 11.33
C LYS A 578 10.17 -30.14 11.44
N THR A 579 9.58 -29.18 12.16
CA THR A 579 8.11 -29.06 12.27
C THR A 579 7.48 -28.80 10.89
N MET A 580 8.07 -27.90 10.10
CA MET A 580 7.64 -27.59 8.74
C MET A 580 7.79 -28.79 7.80
N GLU A 581 8.90 -29.53 7.92
CA GLU A 581 9.15 -30.75 7.16
C GLU A 581 8.14 -31.85 7.48
N PHE A 582 7.84 -32.07 8.76
CA PHE A 582 6.86 -33.07 9.21
C PHE A 582 5.45 -32.78 8.66
N SER A 583 5.00 -31.52 8.73
CA SER A 583 3.73 -31.07 8.13
C SER A 583 3.68 -31.32 6.61
N LYS A 584 4.78 -31.02 5.91
CA LYS A 584 4.87 -31.25 4.46
C LYS A 584 4.83 -32.73 4.10
N ALA A 585 5.56 -33.57 4.84
CA ALA A 585 5.60 -35.01 4.60
C ALA A 585 4.23 -35.66 4.84
N LEU A 586 3.48 -35.23 5.86
CA LEU A 586 2.09 -35.64 6.07
C LEU A 586 1.19 -35.26 4.89
N LEU A 587 1.33 -34.03 4.36
CA LEU A 587 0.55 -33.59 3.20
C LEU A 587 0.86 -34.43 1.96
N ASP A 588 2.12 -34.82 1.75
CA ASP A 588 2.51 -35.74 0.67
C ASP A 588 1.96 -37.15 0.84
N LYS A 589 1.57 -37.52 2.08
CA LYS A 589 0.86 -38.76 2.42
C LYS A 589 -0.66 -38.61 2.48
N GLY A 590 -1.22 -37.45 2.16
CA GLY A 590 -2.67 -37.23 2.11
C GLY A 590 -3.31 -36.71 3.40
N VAL A 591 -2.51 -36.22 4.37
CA VAL A 591 -2.99 -35.65 5.63
C VAL A 591 -2.52 -34.21 5.75
N PHE A 592 -3.43 -33.25 5.82
CA PHE A 592 -3.09 -31.85 6.01
C PHE A 592 -3.26 -31.40 7.45
N VAL A 593 -2.17 -30.93 8.04
CA VAL A 593 -2.13 -30.24 9.32
C VAL A 593 -1.03 -29.18 9.25
N SER A 594 -1.35 -27.94 9.61
CA SER A 594 -0.38 -26.85 9.49
C SER A 594 0.67 -26.93 10.61
N ALA A 595 1.94 -26.72 10.24
CA ALA A 595 3.00 -26.47 11.19
C ALA A 595 2.83 -25.10 11.85
N ILE A 596 2.89 -25.08 13.18
CA ILE A 596 2.85 -23.89 14.02
C ILE A 596 4.23 -23.69 14.63
N VAL A 597 4.85 -22.56 14.28
CA VAL A 597 6.21 -22.15 14.70
C VAL A 597 6.21 -20.67 15.09
N PHE A 598 7.35 -20.14 15.53
CA PHE A 598 7.52 -18.71 15.82
C PHE A 598 7.02 -17.83 14.65
N PRO A 599 6.29 -16.72 14.91
CA PRO A 599 6.01 -16.11 16.21
C PRO A 599 4.77 -16.63 16.95
N THR A 600 4.05 -17.61 16.40
CA THR A 600 2.80 -18.11 17.01
C THR A 600 3.05 -18.89 18.29
N VAL A 601 4.16 -19.63 18.36
CA VAL A 601 4.64 -20.31 19.57
C VAL A 601 6.11 -19.94 19.83
N PRO A 602 6.61 -20.04 21.07
CA PRO A 602 8.02 -19.77 21.36
C PRO A 602 8.98 -20.61 20.50
N LYS A 603 10.17 -20.06 20.24
CA LYS A 603 11.20 -20.74 19.45
C LYS A 603 11.58 -22.10 20.05
N GLY A 604 11.81 -23.09 19.19
CA GLY A 604 12.12 -24.47 19.61
C GLY A 604 10.95 -25.24 20.23
N THR A 605 9.72 -24.71 20.18
CA THR A 605 8.49 -25.40 20.66
C THR A 605 7.47 -25.63 19.54
N GLY A 606 7.97 -25.74 18.30
CA GLY A 606 7.20 -26.00 17.10
C GLY A 606 6.35 -27.26 17.22
N ARG A 607 5.16 -27.22 16.64
CA ARG A 607 4.15 -28.28 16.78
C ARG A 607 3.20 -28.34 15.60
N LEU A 608 2.58 -29.49 15.43
CA LEU A 608 1.39 -29.61 14.60
C LEU A 608 0.17 -29.46 15.50
N ARG A 609 -0.72 -28.54 15.16
CA ARG A 609 -1.97 -28.36 15.90
C ARG A 609 -3.08 -29.12 15.18
N CYS A 610 -3.33 -30.36 15.58
CA CYS A 610 -4.39 -31.18 14.98
C CYS A 610 -5.76 -30.75 15.50
N MET A 611 -6.67 -30.53 14.57
CA MET A 611 -8.00 -30.03 14.82
C MET A 611 -9.01 -31.07 14.34
N VAL A 612 -9.54 -31.83 15.29
CA VAL A 612 -10.55 -32.85 15.01
C VAL A 612 -11.92 -32.18 14.87
N THR A 613 -12.66 -32.54 13.82
CA THR A 613 -14.08 -32.21 13.64
C THR A 613 -15.02 -33.40 13.91
N ALA A 614 -16.27 -33.10 14.25
CA ALA A 614 -17.37 -34.06 14.34
C ALA A 614 -17.60 -34.83 13.02
N GLU A 615 -17.25 -34.24 11.86
CA GLU A 615 -17.43 -34.87 10.54
C GLU A 615 -16.43 -35.99 10.26
N HIS A 616 -15.32 -36.10 11.00
CA HIS A 616 -14.37 -37.18 10.76
C HIS A 616 -15.02 -38.54 11.02
N SER A 617 -14.85 -39.45 10.07
CA SER A 617 -15.09 -40.87 10.29
C SER A 617 -13.93 -41.48 11.09
N LYS A 618 -14.12 -42.67 11.67
CA LYS A 618 -13.02 -43.34 12.38
C LYS A 618 -11.94 -43.77 11.40
N GLU A 619 -12.33 -44.09 10.17
CA GLU A 619 -11.46 -44.42 9.04
C GLU A 619 -10.56 -43.24 8.66
N ASP A 620 -11.07 -41.99 8.69
CA ASP A 620 -10.26 -40.79 8.46
C ASP A 620 -9.19 -40.61 9.53
N LEU A 621 -9.59 -40.80 10.80
CA LEU A 621 -8.70 -40.66 11.94
C LEU A 621 -7.66 -41.77 11.96
N ASP A 622 -8.04 -43.01 11.64
CA ASP A 622 -7.13 -44.15 11.53
C ASP A 622 -6.12 -43.95 10.41
N PHE A 623 -6.58 -43.55 9.23
CA PHE A 623 -5.68 -43.19 8.13
C PHE A 623 -4.70 -42.10 8.54
N ALA A 624 -5.17 -41.05 9.22
CA ALA A 624 -4.30 -39.98 9.68
C ALA A 624 -3.26 -40.49 10.68
N VAL A 625 -3.68 -41.25 11.69
CA VAL A 625 -2.79 -41.87 12.69
C VAL A 625 -1.73 -42.76 12.02
N GLU A 626 -2.10 -43.54 11.02
CA GLU A 626 -1.16 -44.37 10.25
C GLU A 626 -0.10 -43.53 9.52
N GLN A 627 -0.49 -42.41 8.88
CA GLN A 627 0.47 -41.54 8.22
C GLN A 627 1.35 -40.79 9.22
N PHE A 628 0.80 -40.38 10.37
CA PHE A 628 1.59 -39.84 11.48
C PHE A 628 2.64 -40.85 11.95
N ALA A 629 2.25 -42.11 12.16
CA ALA A 629 3.18 -43.16 12.57
C ALA A 629 4.31 -43.37 11.53
N ALA A 630 3.95 -43.44 10.24
CA ALA A 630 4.91 -43.66 9.16
C ALA A 630 5.94 -42.52 9.09
N VAL A 631 5.47 -41.27 8.98
CA VAL A 631 6.36 -40.11 8.88
C VAL A 631 7.13 -39.90 10.20
N GLY A 632 6.50 -40.15 11.35
CA GLY A 632 7.12 -40.00 12.67
C GLY A 632 8.33 -40.92 12.84
N ARG A 633 8.22 -42.18 12.42
CA ARG A 633 9.34 -43.13 12.42
C ARG A 633 10.42 -42.76 11.41
N ASP A 634 10.03 -42.37 10.19
CA ASP A 634 10.97 -41.94 9.15
C ASP A 634 11.84 -40.74 9.61
N MET A 635 11.26 -39.85 10.42
CA MET A 635 11.95 -38.68 10.98
C MET A 635 12.56 -38.91 12.38
N GLY A 636 12.45 -40.11 12.94
CA GLY A 636 12.99 -40.46 14.27
C GLY A 636 12.33 -39.71 15.43
N LEU A 637 11.05 -39.37 15.31
CA LEU A 637 10.25 -38.70 16.35
C LEU A 637 9.61 -39.68 17.34
N ILE A 638 9.40 -40.92 16.91
CA ILE A 638 8.85 -42.04 17.67
C ILE A 638 9.56 -43.35 17.25
N ASP A 639 9.40 -44.41 18.04
CA ASP A 639 10.03 -45.72 17.83
C ASP A 639 9.38 -46.58 16.70
#